data_AF-A0ABC9HG00-F1
#
_entry.id   AF-A0ABC9HG00-F1
#
_cell.length_a   1.000
_cell.length_b   1.000
_cell.length_c   1.000
_cell.angle_alpha   90.00
_cell.angle_beta   90.00
_cell.angle_gamma   90.00
#
_symmetry.space_group_name_H-M   'P 1'
#
loop_
_entity.id
_entity.type
_entity.pdbx_description
1 polymer ?
#
loop_
_entity_poly.entity_id
_entity_poly.type
_entity_poly.pdbx_seq_one_letter_code
_entity_poly.pdbx_strand_id
1 'polypeptide(L)'
;MSDYFDSDDDVVLVRQESQHGHVFRARSSKGKETSRYGTWEQSELEKQIFSWSIQDVLNKNLLKKKVNKIPKTFTSLKDYFQSFTAPLAEEIRADLCSALEGIKHAPAAEVVRMEQVATDQAIFSIVVKKADPKSTQQRDQVYAPRDADVLVLTDQKPRHSSDLVGPSGKSYLIGSVLKAEGGDGTVVRLSRSPAEGRPLFAVFLINMITYNRIQNALDVHAAACKNTGIIEKMLNPKFGQAYNLSSGTPLHLLDASLRGLEAFELNGSQLEAIADCVSAVQQPTCSVRLIWGPPGTGKTKTISALLLSMLLKNHRTVTCAPTNTAAVEVASRVLNLIESSSGDGSSGGKKCFLSDVVLFGNEDRMAVDGNLGKVFMDSRIRRLRECFMPGTGWAQTLSSMLLLLEHPLVQYERYIEGIENEMSDLVKDEKEIRDELAPYLRKREQLSNKKTAEKVQDMQRQLLVIEKKVREIKRDTMSFKTYFQSKYTPLVNVLCTCVETFGNDLPRSATSEENFRCMAEVPSLLKAFGELVQPEPDEQLQALFKNDEDGGLCSLFRSLVTQVQADVSFKLKEGRSSCIQKLRLLSVRFVLPGMYDNRTIEDFLLQRAKSVLCTASSSYRLHYLPNAQPFEVLVVDEAAQLKECESLIPLQLPGVRHAVLIGDEYQLPALVKSKICEDAEFGRSLFQRLVSLGQPKHLLNKQYRMHPWISKFPVESFYGGRISDGANVLSREYERKYLTGPMYGSYSFIDIDGGKESTGKHDRSLMNPVEAAAVARIVQRLFKESVETRKSIRVGVVSPYKGQVRAIQEKLAGGAYAMHEGFSVKVRSVDGFQGAEEDVIIFSAVRSNTAGKIGFLADVNRTNVALTRAKHCLWILGNAKTLASGKTIWREIVADAKERGRFFDAKDDNDLSNAIVKAVIELDQVENLLRFDGLRITGGGSRSSGARW
;
A
#
# COMPACT_ATOMS: atom_id res chain seq x y z
N MET A 1 -40.27 3.42 -23.29
CA MET A 1 -41.05 4.67 -23.19
C MET A 1 -40.39 5.66 -24.12
N SER A 2 -40.91 5.71 -25.34
CA SER A 2 -40.66 6.74 -26.34
C SER A 2 -41.55 7.95 -26.02
N ASP A 3 -41.14 9.12 -26.52
CA ASP A 3 -41.83 10.42 -26.50
C ASP A 3 -41.40 11.37 -25.37
N TYR A 4 -40.19 11.93 -25.51
CA TYR A 4 -39.80 13.27 -25.05
C TYR A 4 -38.47 13.65 -25.73
N PHE A 5 -38.53 14.15 -26.97
CA PHE A 5 -37.43 14.86 -27.63
C PHE A 5 -38.05 15.94 -28.50
N ASP A 6 -37.97 17.19 -28.06
CA ASP A 6 -37.98 18.36 -28.95
C ASP A 6 -37.34 19.54 -28.21
N SER A 7 -36.08 19.83 -28.54
CA SER A 7 -35.47 21.17 -28.60
C SER A 7 -33.97 21.00 -28.88
N ASP A 8 -33.57 21.59 -30.00
CA ASP A 8 -32.22 21.62 -30.59
C ASP A 8 -31.10 21.93 -29.60
N ASP A 9 -30.11 21.03 -29.54
CA ASP A 9 -28.69 21.37 -29.38
C ASP A 9 -27.87 20.13 -29.80
N ASP A 10 -27.38 20.15 -31.04
CA ASP A 10 -26.49 19.15 -31.61
C ASP A 10 -25.15 19.10 -30.85
N VAL A 11 -25.05 18.22 -29.85
CA VAL A 11 -23.76 17.82 -29.26
C VAL A 11 -23.15 16.73 -30.13
N VAL A 12 -22.39 17.14 -31.15
CA VAL A 12 -21.52 16.25 -31.91
C VAL A 12 -20.38 15.79 -31.00
N LEU A 13 -20.47 14.57 -30.48
CA LEU A 13 -19.39 13.90 -29.75
C LEU A 13 -18.28 13.49 -30.73
N VAL A 14 -17.29 14.36 -30.93
CA VAL A 14 -16.05 14.01 -31.62
C VAL A 14 -15.10 13.33 -30.64
N ARG A 15 -14.87 12.02 -30.85
CA ARG A 15 -13.74 11.27 -30.27
C ARG A 15 -12.43 11.85 -30.81
N GLN A 16 -11.51 12.24 -29.94
CA GLN A 16 -10.10 12.38 -30.32
C GLN A 16 -9.16 11.95 -29.19
N GLU A 17 -8.25 11.05 -29.57
CA GLU A 17 -7.13 10.55 -28.80
C GLU A 17 -6.05 11.63 -28.67
N SER A 18 -5.56 11.88 -27.45
CA SER A 18 -4.22 12.46 -27.28
C SER A 18 -3.58 11.98 -25.98
N GLN A 19 -2.27 11.73 -26.05
CA GLN A 19 -1.45 11.22 -24.96
C GLN A 19 -1.08 12.35 -23.98
N HIS A 20 -0.89 11.97 -22.71
CA HIS A 20 -0.43 12.78 -21.57
C HIS A 20 -1.53 13.54 -20.79
N GLY A 21 -2.03 12.88 -19.74
CA GLY A 21 -2.60 13.53 -18.56
C GLY A 21 -3.99 14.16 -18.74
N HIS A 22 -5.03 13.35 -18.91
CA HIS A 22 -6.40 13.88 -18.99
C HIS A 22 -7.08 13.98 -17.63
N VAL A 23 -7.24 15.23 -17.18
CA VAL A 23 -8.37 15.69 -16.37
C VAL A 23 -9.46 16.11 -17.35
N PHE A 24 -10.55 15.36 -17.48
CA PHE A 24 -11.71 15.81 -18.25
C PHE A 24 -12.64 16.63 -17.34
N ARG A 25 -12.81 17.91 -17.69
CA ARG A 25 -13.91 18.79 -17.27
C ARG A 25 -14.69 19.24 -18.51
N ALA A 26 -15.99 19.45 -18.35
CA ALA A 26 -16.85 20.10 -19.34
C ALA A 26 -16.35 21.53 -19.61
N ARG A 27 -16.26 21.94 -20.89
CA ARG A 27 -15.88 23.30 -21.29
C ARG A 27 -17.11 24.09 -21.74
N SER A 28 -17.18 25.36 -21.34
CA SER A 28 -18.07 26.36 -21.94
C SER A 28 -17.43 27.02 -23.17
N SER A 29 -18.27 27.53 -24.06
CA SER A 29 -18.08 27.82 -25.48
C SER A 29 -17.21 29.03 -25.87
N LYS A 30 -16.13 29.38 -25.14
CA LYS A 30 -15.22 30.47 -25.58
C LYS A 30 -13.76 30.04 -25.59
N GLY A 31 -13.21 29.91 -26.79
CA GLY A 31 -11.84 29.49 -27.06
C GLY A 31 -10.80 30.44 -26.47
N LYS A 32 -9.86 29.86 -25.71
CA LYS A 32 -8.53 30.40 -25.45
C LYS A 32 -7.52 29.25 -25.53
N GLU A 33 -6.42 29.50 -26.22
CA GLU A 33 -5.30 28.58 -26.43
C GLU A 33 -4.76 28.03 -25.09
N THR A 34 -4.55 26.72 -25.03
CA THR A 34 -4.00 26.04 -23.84
C THR A 34 -2.48 25.97 -23.93
N SER A 35 -1.79 26.42 -22.88
CA SER A 35 -0.35 26.21 -22.71
C SER A 35 0.00 24.73 -22.62
N ARG A 36 1.31 24.39 -22.71
CA ARG A 36 1.87 23.02 -22.56
C ARG A 36 1.43 22.27 -21.29
N TYR A 37 0.76 22.93 -20.34
CA TYR A 37 0.40 22.39 -19.02
C TYR A 37 -1.12 22.21 -18.80
N GLY A 38 -1.99 22.45 -19.79
CA GLY A 38 -3.45 22.31 -19.63
C GLY A 38 -4.09 23.39 -18.75
N THR A 39 -5.43 23.40 -18.65
CA THR A 39 -6.19 24.34 -17.80
C THR A 39 -6.26 23.84 -16.35
N TRP A 40 -5.51 24.48 -15.45
CA TRP A 40 -5.54 24.23 -14.01
C TRP A 40 -6.70 24.98 -13.36
N GLU A 41 -7.93 24.50 -13.51
CA GLU A 41 -9.08 25.13 -12.84
C GLU A 41 -9.12 24.80 -11.34
N GLN A 42 -9.32 25.83 -10.51
CA GLN A 42 -9.41 25.69 -9.06
C GLN A 42 -10.76 25.07 -8.66
N SER A 43 -10.75 24.11 -7.73
CA SER A 43 -12.00 23.54 -7.19
C SER A 43 -12.69 24.51 -6.22
N GLU A 44 -14.01 24.41 -6.06
CA GLU A 44 -14.75 25.28 -5.12
C GLU A 44 -14.30 25.06 -3.66
N LEU A 45 -13.99 23.81 -3.30
CA LEU A 45 -13.42 23.48 -1.99
C LEU A 45 -12.06 24.15 -1.78
N GLU A 46 -11.20 24.14 -2.80
CA GLU A 46 -9.89 24.80 -2.75
C GLU A 46 -10.01 26.32 -2.66
N LYS A 47 -10.95 26.93 -3.39
CA LYS A 47 -11.27 28.37 -3.26
C LYS A 47 -11.73 28.72 -1.85
N GLN A 48 -12.61 27.90 -1.28
CA GLN A 48 -13.07 28.09 0.10
C GLN A 48 -11.91 28.00 1.10
N ILE A 49 -11.02 27.02 0.96
CA ILE A 49 -9.84 26.87 1.83
C ILE A 49 -8.93 28.10 1.71
N PHE A 50 -8.65 28.57 0.48
CA PHE A 50 -7.79 29.73 0.26
C PHE A 50 -8.42 31.05 0.69
N SER A 51 -9.75 31.10 0.86
CA SER A 51 -10.45 32.27 1.40
C SER A 51 -10.26 32.45 2.92
N TRP A 52 -9.85 31.41 3.64
CA TRP A 52 -9.65 31.48 5.08
C TRP A 52 -8.32 32.12 5.45
N SER A 53 -8.36 33.12 6.32
CA SER A 53 -7.17 33.61 6.99
C SER A 53 -6.65 32.56 8.01
N ILE A 54 -5.41 32.70 8.46
CA ILE A 54 -4.87 31.88 9.55
C ILE A 54 -5.74 32.00 10.82
N GLN A 55 -6.30 33.19 11.09
CA GLN A 55 -7.21 33.39 12.23
C GLN A 55 -8.54 32.63 12.04
N ASP A 56 -9.08 32.58 10.82
CA ASP A 56 -10.27 31.79 10.51
C ASP A 56 -10.02 30.30 10.72
N VAL A 57 -8.87 29.79 10.24
CA VAL A 57 -8.49 28.39 10.43
C VAL A 57 -8.36 28.04 11.91
N LEU A 58 -7.77 28.92 12.73
CA LEU A 58 -7.64 28.72 14.17
C LEU A 58 -8.96 28.89 14.95
N ASN A 59 -9.96 29.55 14.35
CA ASN A 59 -11.29 29.69 14.94
C ASN A 59 -12.06 28.36 14.91
N LYS A 60 -12.07 27.64 16.03
CA LYS A 60 -12.76 26.35 16.20
C LYS A 60 -14.28 26.41 16.06
N ASN A 61 -14.87 27.60 15.92
CA ASN A 61 -16.31 27.79 15.73
C ASN A 61 -16.68 28.35 14.34
N LEU A 62 -15.71 28.51 13.42
CA LEU A 62 -15.91 29.17 12.12
C LEU A 62 -17.13 28.64 11.35
N LEU A 63 -17.27 27.31 11.26
CA LEU A 63 -18.34 26.65 10.50
C LEU A 63 -19.45 26.06 11.39
N LYS A 64 -19.46 26.36 12.69
CA LYS A 64 -20.40 25.76 13.66
C LYS A 64 -21.87 25.91 13.27
N LYS A 65 -22.25 27.05 12.67
CA LYS A 65 -23.63 27.32 12.22
C LYS A 65 -23.98 26.67 10.87
N LYS A 66 -22.98 26.22 10.10
CA LYS A 66 -23.18 25.60 8.77
C LYS A 66 -23.19 24.08 8.84
N VAL A 67 -22.59 23.49 9.87
CA VAL A 67 -22.55 22.04 10.06
C VAL A 67 -23.80 21.58 10.80
N ASN A 68 -24.66 20.86 10.08
CA ASN A 68 -25.84 20.21 10.64
C ASN A 68 -25.55 18.75 10.97
N LYS A 69 -26.32 18.20 11.91
CA LYS A 69 -26.29 16.76 12.20
C LYS A 69 -26.73 15.95 10.99
N ILE A 70 -25.95 14.94 10.62
CA ILE A 70 -26.19 14.12 9.44
C ILE A 70 -27.38 13.17 9.68
N PRO A 71 -28.47 13.26 8.88
CA PRO A 71 -29.64 12.40 9.01
C PRO A 71 -29.33 10.92 8.83
N LYS A 72 -30.17 10.03 9.36
CA LYS A 72 -30.11 8.57 9.07
C LYS A 72 -30.85 8.18 7.79
N THR A 73 -31.79 9.01 7.36
CA THR A 73 -32.65 8.81 6.20
C THR A 73 -32.62 10.06 5.35
N PHE A 74 -32.68 9.90 4.02
CA PHE A 74 -32.52 11.00 3.07
C PHE A 74 -33.67 10.97 2.07
N THR A 75 -34.06 12.16 1.60
CA THR A 75 -35.18 12.31 0.67
C THR A 75 -34.77 12.15 -0.80
N SER A 76 -33.51 12.41 -1.11
CA SER A 76 -32.94 12.32 -2.46
C SER A 76 -31.43 12.10 -2.41
N LEU A 77 -30.83 11.72 -3.54
CA LEU A 77 -29.36 11.68 -3.69
C LEU A 77 -28.71 13.04 -3.45
N LYS A 78 -29.35 14.13 -3.90
CA LYS A 78 -28.85 15.49 -3.72
C LYS A 78 -28.77 15.84 -2.23
N ASP A 79 -29.85 15.60 -1.49
CA ASP A 79 -29.94 15.78 -0.03
C ASP A 79 -28.88 14.95 0.71
N TYR A 80 -28.70 13.70 0.28
CA TYR A 80 -27.67 12.81 0.79
C TYR A 80 -26.26 13.35 0.60
N PHE A 81 -25.86 13.72 -0.63
CA PHE A 81 -24.51 14.22 -0.88
C PHE A 81 -24.24 15.57 -0.22
N GLN A 82 -25.21 16.49 -0.24
CA GLN A 82 -25.07 17.82 0.37
C GLN A 82 -24.90 17.78 1.90
N SER A 83 -25.46 16.75 2.56
CA SER A 83 -25.32 16.56 4.00
C SER A 83 -23.88 16.39 4.48
N PHE A 84 -22.96 15.99 3.59
CA PHE A 84 -21.54 15.78 3.93
C PHE A 84 -20.63 16.96 3.56
N THR A 85 -21.09 17.91 2.73
CA THR A 85 -20.23 18.99 2.19
C THR A 85 -19.72 19.95 3.27
N ALA A 86 -20.61 20.47 4.13
CA ALA A 86 -20.20 21.38 5.22
C ALA A 86 -19.36 20.67 6.31
N PRO A 87 -19.71 19.45 6.77
CA PRO A 87 -18.84 18.66 7.64
C PRO A 87 -17.44 18.40 7.05
N LEU A 88 -17.34 18.12 5.75
CA LEU A 88 -16.05 17.91 5.09
C LEU A 88 -15.17 19.16 5.16
N ALA A 89 -15.73 20.33 4.87
CA ALA A 89 -15.01 21.61 4.98
C ALA A 89 -14.54 21.89 6.42
N GLU A 90 -15.39 21.62 7.42
CA GLU A 90 -15.03 21.77 8.83
C GLU A 90 -13.96 20.79 9.30
N GLU A 91 -13.98 19.56 8.80
CA GLU A 91 -12.93 18.58 9.06
C GLU A 91 -11.58 19.04 8.47
N ILE A 92 -11.57 19.57 7.25
CA ILE A 92 -10.36 20.13 6.62
C ILE A 92 -9.83 21.32 7.44
N ARG A 93 -10.72 22.23 7.89
CA ARG A 93 -10.35 23.36 8.76
C ARG A 93 -9.72 22.86 10.05
N ALA A 94 -10.30 21.84 10.69
CA ALA A 94 -9.74 21.25 11.90
C ALA A 94 -8.39 20.58 11.66
N ASP A 95 -8.18 19.94 10.51
CA ASP A 95 -6.89 19.38 10.12
C ASP A 95 -5.81 20.45 9.94
N LEU A 96 -6.13 21.51 9.18
CA LEU A 96 -5.26 22.68 9.02
C LEU A 96 -4.94 23.34 10.37
N CYS A 97 -5.94 23.48 11.24
CA CYS A 97 -5.76 24.02 12.60
C CYS A 97 -4.78 23.16 13.40
N SER A 98 -4.91 21.83 13.35
CA SER A 98 -3.99 20.91 14.02
C SER A 98 -2.57 21.01 13.46
N ALA A 99 -2.43 21.17 12.13
CA ALA A 99 -1.13 21.34 11.49
C ALA A 99 -0.45 22.67 11.89
N LEU A 100 -1.23 23.75 11.97
CA LEU A 100 -0.76 25.07 12.41
C LEU A 100 -0.38 25.10 13.89
N GLU A 101 -1.16 24.46 14.76
CA GLU A 101 -0.82 24.31 16.19
C GLU A 101 0.51 23.54 16.37
N GLY A 102 0.82 22.60 15.48
CA GLY A 102 2.04 21.78 15.45
C GLY A 102 3.16 22.29 14.55
N ILE A 103 3.07 23.50 14.00
CA ILE A 103 3.88 23.97 12.85
C ILE A 103 5.40 23.92 13.10
N LYS A 104 5.85 24.06 14.36
CA LYS A 104 7.26 23.93 14.76
C LYS A 104 7.91 22.63 14.26
N HIS A 105 7.13 21.55 14.26
CA HIS A 105 7.58 20.21 13.90
C HIS A 105 7.16 19.82 12.47
N ALA A 106 6.54 20.73 11.72
CA ALA A 106 6.11 20.45 10.37
C ALA A 106 7.32 20.21 9.44
N PRO A 107 7.22 19.24 8.51
CA PRO A 107 8.17 19.08 7.42
C PRO A 107 8.31 20.38 6.63
N ALA A 108 9.54 20.81 6.36
CA ALA A 108 9.81 22.00 5.60
C ALA A 108 11.04 21.83 4.72
N ALA A 109 11.09 22.54 3.60
CA ALA A 109 12.24 22.59 2.70
C ALA A 109 12.54 24.02 2.27
N GLU A 110 13.81 24.29 2.00
CA GLU A 110 14.28 25.58 1.49
C GLU A 110 13.89 25.70 0.00
N VAL A 111 13.29 26.82 -0.40
CA VAL A 111 12.94 27.11 -1.79
C VAL A 111 14.15 27.76 -2.46
N VAL A 112 14.75 27.05 -3.41
CA VAL A 112 15.95 27.47 -4.14
C VAL A 112 15.59 28.37 -5.32
N ARG A 113 14.50 28.03 -6.01
CA ARG A 113 14.04 28.75 -7.21
C ARG A 113 12.53 28.79 -7.24
N MET A 114 11.98 29.91 -7.70
CA MET A 114 10.56 30.11 -7.90
C MET A 114 10.35 30.94 -9.17
N GLU A 115 9.59 30.39 -10.10
CA GLU A 115 9.31 31.01 -11.40
C GLU A 115 7.83 30.96 -11.71
N GLN A 116 7.28 32.03 -12.27
CA GLN A 116 5.88 32.07 -12.66
C GLN A 116 5.67 31.28 -13.94
N VAL A 117 4.68 30.37 -13.93
CA VAL A 117 4.33 29.52 -15.08
C VAL A 117 3.15 30.11 -15.85
N ALA A 118 2.17 30.67 -15.14
CA ALA A 118 0.99 31.30 -15.74
C ALA A 118 0.78 32.69 -15.13
N THR A 119 0.73 33.72 -15.97
CA THR A 119 0.61 35.13 -15.56
C THR A 119 -0.77 35.47 -14.99
N ASP A 120 -1.81 34.73 -15.38
CA ASP A 120 -3.21 34.95 -15.05
C ASP A 120 -3.72 34.15 -13.83
N GLN A 121 -3.00 33.11 -13.38
CA GLN A 121 -3.51 32.14 -12.38
C GLN A 121 -2.67 31.96 -11.12
N ALA A 122 -1.72 32.86 -10.80
CA ALA A 122 -0.80 32.73 -9.66
C ALA A 122 -0.18 31.32 -9.52
N ILE A 123 0.19 30.73 -10.66
CA ILE A 123 0.82 29.40 -10.75
C ILE A 123 2.32 29.57 -10.91
N PHE A 124 3.08 28.86 -10.10
CA PHE A 124 4.54 28.94 -10.04
C PHE A 124 5.16 27.54 -10.08
N SER A 125 6.36 27.43 -10.67
CA SER A 125 7.25 26.30 -10.47
C SER A 125 8.22 26.63 -9.35
N ILE A 126 8.23 25.82 -8.29
CA ILE A 126 9.18 25.92 -7.19
C ILE A 126 10.16 24.76 -7.22
N VAL A 127 11.43 25.04 -6.99
CA VAL A 127 12.47 24.04 -6.75
C VAL A 127 12.85 24.12 -5.29
N VAL A 128 12.71 22.99 -4.59
CA VAL A 128 13.11 22.88 -3.19
C VAL A 128 14.47 22.19 -3.07
N LYS A 129 15.22 22.51 -2.02
CA LYS A 129 16.48 21.88 -1.70
C LYS A 129 16.25 20.40 -1.42
N LYS A 130 17.01 19.52 -2.08
CA LYS A 130 16.96 18.07 -1.87
C LYS A 130 17.88 17.65 -0.73
N ALA A 131 17.56 16.54 -0.07
CA ALA A 131 18.48 15.92 0.88
C ALA A 131 19.76 15.45 0.16
N ASP A 132 20.92 15.56 0.81
CA ASP A 132 22.16 14.99 0.30
C ASP A 132 22.01 13.45 0.22
N PRO A 133 22.09 12.84 -0.98
CA PRO A 133 21.93 11.41 -1.14
C PRO A 133 22.99 10.60 -0.38
N LYS A 134 24.13 11.18 0.01
CA LYS A 134 25.20 10.49 0.76
C LYS A 134 25.04 10.56 2.29
N SER A 135 24.10 11.36 2.79
CA SER A 135 23.85 11.53 4.24
C SER A 135 22.65 10.69 4.68
N THR A 136 22.90 9.54 5.32
CA THR A 136 21.85 8.68 5.90
C THR A 136 21.10 9.36 7.05
N GLN A 137 21.69 10.35 7.72
CA GLN A 137 21.03 11.09 8.81
C GLN A 137 20.11 12.23 8.34
N GLN A 138 20.28 12.74 7.10
CA GLN A 138 19.48 13.87 6.57
C GLN A 138 18.38 13.48 5.57
N ARG A 139 18.39 12.25 5.02
CA ARG A 139 17.35 11.80 4.07
C ARG A 139 15.92 11.92 4.62
N ASP A 140 15.73 11.69 5.91
CA ASP A 140 14.42 11.76 6.57
C ASP A 140 14.04 13.17 7.07
N GLN A 141 14.92 14.16 6.93
CA GLN A 141 14.72 15.51 7.49
C GLN A 141 14.31 16.57 6.46
N VAL A 142 14.42 16.30 5.16
CA VAL A 142 14.10 17.27 4.10
C VAL A 142 12.77 16.94 3.46
N TYR A 143 11.85 17.89 3.52
CA TYR A 143 10.51 17.72 2.97
C TYR A 143 10.53 17.69 1.43
N ALA A 144 9.93 16.65 0.84
CA ALA A 144 9.67 16.57 -0.60
C ALA A 144 8.17 16.81 -0.86
N PRO A 145 7.81 17.91 -1.57
CA PRO A 145 6.43 18.19 -1.94
C PRO A 145 5.78 17.06 -2.74
N ARG A 146 4.52 16.75 -2.43
CA ARG A 146 3.71 15.72 -3.10
C ARG A 146 2.45 16.35 -3.68
N ASP A 147 1.85 15.67 -4.66
CA ASP A 147 0.60 16.11 -5.28
C ASP A 147 -0.48 16.40 -4.23
N ALA A 148 -1.15 17.53 -4.40
CA ALA A 148 -2.19 18.07 -3.52
C ALA A 148 -1.74 18.37 -2.08
N ASP A 149 -0.43 18.49 -1.80
CA ASP A 149 0.03 19.08 -0.55
C ASP A 149 -0.39 20.55 -0.46
N VAL A 150 -0.86 20.96 0.72
CA VAL A 150 -1.09 22.37 1.08
C VAL A 150 0.11 22.85 1.86
N LEU A 151 0.68 23.96 1.40
CA LEU A 151 1.93 24.54 1.88
C LEU A 151 1.69 25.94 2.45
N VAL A 152 2.52 26.31 3.43
CA VAL A 152 2.79 27.72 3.74
C VAL A 152 4.17 28.07 3.21
N LEU A 153 4.24 29.04 2.31
CA LEU A 153 5.49 29.65 1.88
C LEU A 153 5.79 30.84 2.79
N THR A 154 7.02 30.89 3.30
CA THR A 154 7.47 31.89 4.29
C THR A 154 8.91 32.33 4.02
N ASP A 155 9.29 33.48 4.54
CA ASP A 155 10.67 33.99 4.53
C ASP A 155 11.56 33.26 5.53
N GLN A 156 10.99 32.73 6.62
CA GLN A 156 11.69 31.97 7.65
C GLN A 156 10.83 30.80 8.11
N LYS A 157 11.47 29.67 8.47
CA LYS A 157 10.75 28.53 9.02
C LYS A 157 10.00 28.93 10.32
N PRO A 158 8.65 28.91 10.34
CA PRO A 158 7.87 29.33 11.48
C PRO A 158 8.05 28.38 12.67
N ARG A 159 8.11 28.93 13.87
CA ARG A 159 8.17 28.19 15.14
C ARG A 159 6.83 28.16 15.84
N HIS A 160 5.97 29.15 15.59
CA HIS A 160 4.63 29.26 16.14
C HIS A 160 3.64 29.76 15.08
N SER A 161 2.36 29.42 15.21
CA SER A 161 1.32 29.92 14.31
C SER A 161 1.19 31.44 14.35
N SER A 162 1.53 32.08 15.47
CA SER A 162 1.59 33.54 15.61
C SER A 162 2.60 34.21 14.68
N ASP A 163 3.65 33.50 14.25
CA ASP A 163 4.65 34.00 13.29
C ASP A 163 4.00 34.32 11.93
N LEU A 164 2.80 33.78 11.68
CA LEU A 164 1.99 34.01 10.47
C LEU A 164 0.87 35.06 10.68
N VAL A 165 0.72 35.63 11.89
CA VAL A 165 -0.46 36.43 12.29
C VAL A 165 -0.10 37.86 12.78
N GLY A 166 1.17 38.19 13.05
CA GLY A 166 1.57 39.42 13.75
C GLY A 166 1.63 40.74 12.94
N PRO A 167 1.77 41.91 13.62
CA PRO A 167 1.70 43.26 13.03
C PRO A 167 2.86 43.61 12.09
N SER A 168 3.98 42.87 12.14
CA SER A 168 5.12 43.04 11.25
C SER A 168 4.96 42.35 9.88
N GLY A 169 3.83 41.68 9.63
CA GLY A 169 3.35 41.39 8.27
C GLY A 169 4.36 40.73 7.32
N LYS A 170 5.18 39.76 7.80
CA LYS A 170 5.99 38.95 6.88
C LYS A 170 5.05 38.19 5.95
N SER A 171 5.27 38.31 4.64
CA SER A 171 4.34 37.84 3.61
C SER A 171 4.33 36.30 3.53
N TYR A 172 3.46 35.64 4.29
CA TYR A 172 3.17 34.24 4.03
C TYR A 172 2.30 34.09 2.79
N LEU A 173 2.42 32.96 2.10
CA LEU A 173 1.52 32.56 1.02
C LEU A 173 1.05 31.14 1.31
N ILE A 174 -0.24 30.88 1.12
CA ILE A 174 -0.75 29.52 1.14
C ILE A 174 -0.72 29.02 -0.30
N GLY A 175 -0.25 27.80 -0.50
CA GLY A 175 -0.21 27.20 -1.83
C GLY A 175 -0.66 25.75 -1.84
N SER A 176 -1.16 25.29 -2.98
CA SER A 176 -1.46 23.88 -3.23
C SER A 176 -0.51 23.35 -4.29
N VAL A 177 0.04 22.17 -4.07
CA VAL A 177 0.87 21.47 -5.06
C VAL A 177 -0.04 20.86 -6.11
N LEU A 178 0.09 21.31 -7.35
CA LEU A 178 -0.65 20.80 -8.50
C LEU A 178 0.04 19.58 -9.12
N LYS A 179 1.37 19.60 -9.13
CA LYS A 179 2.21 18.53 -9.65
C LYS A 179 3.57 18.52 -8.96
N ALA A 180 3.89 17.43 -8.29
CA ALA A 180 5.21 17.14 -7.76
C ALA A 180 6.17 16.75 -8.89
N GLU A 181 7.36 17.34 -8.86
CA GLU A 181 8.51 17.14 -9.76
C GLU A 181 8.23 16.51 -11.16
N GLY A 182 8.17 17.39 -12.17
CA GLY A 182 8.75 17.10 -13.49
C GLY A 182 10.11 17.78 -13.62
N GLY A 183 10.90 17.51 -14.66
CA GLY A 183 12.26 18.05 -14.86
C GLY A 183 12.48 19.56 -14.65
N ASP A 184 11.40 20.36 -14.59
CA ASP A 184 11.39 21.82 -14.42
C ASP A 184 11.04 22.31 -12.99
N GLY A 185 10.76 21.41 -12.03
CA GLY A 185 10.37 21.73 -10.64
C GLY A 185 8.95 21.28 -10.26
N THR A 186 8.53 21.63 -9.04
CA THR A 186 7.19 21.35 -8.49
C THR A 186 6.24 22.49 -8.82
N VAL A 187 5.12 22.20 -9.47
CA VAL A 187 4.11 23.20 -9.84
C VAL A 187 3.16 23.43 -8.68
N VAL A 188 3.04 24.69 -8.25
CA VAL A 188 2.16 25.12 -7.15
C VAL A 188 1.22 26.25 -7.59
N ARG A 189 -0.01 26.23 -7.09
CA ARG A 189 -0.92 27.37 -7.14
C ARG A 189 -0.86 28.11 -5.82
N LEU A 190 -0.68 29.42 -5.85
CA LEU A 190 -0.65 30.24 -4.64
C LEU A 190 -1.96 31.01 -4.45
N SER A 191 -2.27 31.35 -3.19
CA SER A 191 -3.44 32.15 -2.83
C SER A 191 -3.40 33.55 -3.42
N ARG A 192 -2.19 34.07 -3.70
CA ARG A 192 -1.92 35.34 -4.38
C ARG A 192 -0.50 35.33 -4.95
N SER A 193 -0.21 36.26 -5.87
CA SER A 193 1.16 36.47 -6.36
C SER A 193 2.09 36.97 -5.22
N PRO A 194 3.35 36.49 -5.16
CA PRO A 194 4.33 36.98 -4.19
C PRO A 194 4.66 38.45 -4.43
N ALA A 195 4.89 39.20 -3.34
CA ALA A 195 5.45 40.56 -3.39
C ALA A 195 6.97 40.51 -3.71
N GLU A 196 7.63 41.66 -3.89
CA GLU A 196 9.07 41.71 -4.13
C GLU A 196 9.86 40.98 -3.02
N GLY A 197 10.46 39.84 -3.38
CA GLY A 197 11.12 38.92 -2.46
C GLY A 197 10.67 37.47 -2.69
N ARG A 198 11.61 36.52 -2.71
CA ARG A 198 11.29 35.10 -2.89
C ARG A 198 11.07 34.44 -1.53
N PRO A 199 9.98 33.68 -1.33
CA PRO A 199 9.85 32.88 -0.12
C PRO A 199 11.05 31.92 -0.04
N LEU A 200 11.60 31.76 1.16
CA LEU A 200 12.78 30.92 1.38
C LEU A 200 12.41 29.52 1.87
N PHE A 201 11.21 29.32 2.40
CA PHE A 201 10.78 28.04 2.96
C PHE A 201 9.39 27.65 2.48
N ALA A 202 9.24 26.37 2.12
CA ALA A 202 7.97 25.70 1.92
C ALA A 202 7.70 24.75 3.09
N VAL A 203 6.62 24.99 3.83
CA VAL A 203 6.23 24.25 5.04
C VAL A 203 4.95 23.46 4.76
N PHE A 204 4.99 22.15 4.96
CA PHE A 204 3.82 21.28 4.77
C PHE A 204 2.77 21.50 5.86
N LEU A 205 1.50 21.58 5.48
CA LEU A 205 0.37 21.55 6.42
C LEU A 205 -0.37 20.22 6.35
N ILE A 206 -1.05 19.97 5.23
CA ILE A 206 -1.90 18.78 5.02
C ILE A 206 -1.80 18.31 3.57
N ASN A 207 -2.20 17.07 3.30
CA ASN A 207 -2.37 16.56 1.94
C ASN A 207 -3.87 16.43 1.61
N MET A 208 -4.29 17.03 0.49
CA MET A 208 -5.69 17.12 0.09
C MET A 208 -6.20 15.94 -0.74
N ILE A 209 -5.38 14.94 -1.07
CA ILE A 209 -5.79 13.83 -1.97
C ILE A 209 -7.09 13.18 -1.50
N THR A 210 -7.17 12.74 -0.24
CA THR A 210 -8.37 12.05 0.28
C THR A 210 -9.59 12.98 0.30
N TYR A 211 -9.42 14.22 0.76
CA TYR A 211 -10.50 15.21 0.79
C TYR A 211 -11.03 15.54 -0.61
N ASN A 212 -10.13 15.70 -1.60
CA ASN A 212 -10.50 15.94 -2.99
C ASN A 212 -11.26 14.74 -3.57
N ARG A 213 -10.85 13.51 -3.26
CA ARG A 213 -11.55 12.30 -3.70
C ARG A 213 -12.96 12.18 -3.10
N ILE A 214 -13.11 12.51 -1.81
CA ILE A 214 -14.43 12.58 -1.16
C ILE A 214 -15.28 13.67 -1.81
N GLN A 215 -14.74 14.88 -1.98
CA GLN A 215 -15.45 16.00 -2.62
C GLN A 215 -15.93 15.63 -4.03
N ASN A 216 -15.11 14.95 -4.82
CA ASN A 216 -15.49 14.45 -6.15
C ASN A 216 -16.58 13.37 -6.10
N ALA A 217 -16.66 12.59 -5.01
CA ALA A 217 -17.73 11.62 -4.82
C ALA A 217 -19.05 12.28 -4.37
N LEU A 218 -18.96 13.44 -3.70
CA LEU A 218 -20.10 14.24 -3.24
C LEU A 218 -20.62 15.23 -4.30
N ASP A 219 -19.85 15.51 -5.35
CA ASP A 219 -20.28 16.42 -6.42
C ASP A 219 -21.47 15.82 -7.17
N VAL A 220 -22.64 16.44 -7.02
CA VAL A 220 -23.92 16.00 -7.60
C VAL A 220 -23.86 15.98 -9.13
N HIS A 221 -23.17 16.94 -9.76
CA HIS A 221 -23.05 17.00 -11.21
C HIS A 221 -22.12 15.90 -11.73
N ALA A 222 -21.02 15.65 -11.03
CA ALA A 222 -20.15 14.52 -11.35
C ALA A 222 -20.83 13.17 -11.06
N ALA A 223 -21.66 13.08 -10.03
CA ALA A 223 -22.37 11.87 -9.64
C ALA A 223 -23.41 11.43 -10.68
N ALA A 224 -24.03 12.35 -11.42
CA ALA A 224 -24.94 12.02 -12.52
C ALA A 224 -24.24 11.22 -13.65
N CYS A 225 -22.92 11.37 -13.79
CA CYS A 225 -22.10 10.62 -14.74
C CYS A 225 -21.46 9.35 -14.14
N LYS A 226 -21.80 9.01 -12.89
CA LYS A 226 -21.23 7.88 -12.14
C LYS A 226 -22.31 6.86 -11.79
N ASN A 227 -21.88 5.70 -11.29
CA ASN A 227 -22.80 4.67 -10.85
C ASN A 227 -23.48 5.05 -9.53
N THR A 228 -24.75 5.45 -9.58
CA THR A 228 -25.54 5.78 -8.38
C THR A 228 -26.57 4.72 -8.01
N GLY A 229 -26.80 3.71 -8.85
CA GLY A 229 -27.92 2.79 -8.72
C GLY A 229 -27.95 2.01 -7.40
N ILE A 230 -26.78 1.58 -6.89
CA ILE A 230 -26.70 0.92 -5.58
C ILE A 230 -26.90 1.91 -4.42
N ILE A 231 -26.47 3.16 -4.57
CA ILE A 231 -26.58 4.22 -3.55
C ILE A 231 -28.05 4.62 -3.38
N GLU A 232 -28.78 4.84 -4.47
CA GLU A 232 -30.21 5.16 -4.45
C GLU A 232 -31.02 4.11 -3.69
N LYS A 233 -30.69 2.84 -3.93
CA LYS A 233 -31.26 1.72 -3.20
C LYS A 233 -30.97 1.78 -1.70
N MET A 234 -29.73 2.07 -1.31
CA MET A 234 -29.32 2.22 0.10
C MET A 234 -29.98 3.42 0.82
N LEU A 235 -30.57 4.38 0.10
CA LEU A 235 -31.34 5.47 0.71
C LEU A 235 -32.73 5.01 1.19
N ASN A 236 -33.30 3.98 0.59
CA ASN A 236 -34.58 3.43 1.01
C ASN A 236 -34.41 2.57 2.28
N PRO A 237 -35.01 2.92 3.42
CA PRO A 237 -34.85 2.17 4.67
C PRO A 237 -35.33 0.72 4.60
N LYS A 238 -36.27 0.42 3.69
CA LYS A 238 -36.82 -0.93 3.48
C LYS A 238 -35.99 -1.78 2.52
N PHE A 239 -34.97 -1.20 1.88
CA PHE A 239 -34.11 -1.89 0.92
C PHE A 239 -33.33 -2.99 1.62
N GLY A 240 -33.86 -4.21 1.62
CA GLY A 240 -33.25 -5.38 2.25
C GLY A 240 -34.05 -6.03 3.38
N GLN A 241 -35.18 -5.45 3.80
CA GLN A 241 -36.08 -6.10 4.76
C GLN A 241 -36.96 -7.19 4.13
N ALA A 242 -37.05 -7.22 2.79
CA ALA A 242 -37.86 -8.19 2.04
C ALA A 242 -37.17 -9.54 1.81
N TYR A 243 -35.87 -9.67 2.08
CA TYR A 243 -35.20 -10.97 2.08
C TYR A 243 -35.23 -11.53 3.51
N ASN A 244 -36.03 -12.57 3.74
CA ASN A 244 -35.87 -13.36 4.95
C ASN A 244 -34.45 -13.94 4.92
N LEU A 245 -33.68 -13.84 6.01
CA LEU A 245 -32.60 -14.80 6.28
C LEU A 245 -33.25 -16.15 6.58
N SER A 246 -33.97 -16.71 5.61
CA SER A 246 -34.54 -18.04 5.71
C SER A 246 -33.39 -19.03 5.61
N SER A 247 -33.17 -19.75 6.71
CA SER A 247 -32.52 -21.07 6.74
C SER A 247 -33.12 -21.94 5.64
N GLY A 248 -32.47 -22.02 4.47
CA GLY A 248 -33.19 -22.59 3.32
C GLY A 248 -32.41 -22.93 2.07
N THR A 249 -31.09 -22.76 2.03
CA THR A 249 -30.29 -23.52 1.06
C THR A 249 -29.56 -24.60 1.85
N PRO A 250 -29.92 -25.88 1.71
CA PRO A 250 -29.14 -26.95 2.31
C PRO A 250 -27.67 -26.77 1.94
N LEU A 251 -26.76 -26.85 2.91
CA LEU A 251 -25.31 -26.85 2.71
C LEU A 251 -24.86 -27.87 1.64
N HIS A 252 -25.70 -28.86 1.33
CA HIS A 252 -25.51 -29.88 0.29
C HIS A 252 -25.70 -29.38 -1.16
N LEU A 253 -26.14 -28.14 -1.36
CA LEU A 253 -26.29 -27.46 -2.67
C LEU A 253 -25.23 -26.38 -2.93
N LEU A 254 -24.20 -26.28 -2.07
CA LEU A 254 -22.98 -25.56 -2.43
C LEU A 254 -22.44 -26.21 -3.72
N ASP A 255 -22.61 -25.50 -4.82
CA ASP A 255 -22.19 -25.86 -6.17
C ASP A 255 -20.82 -26.54 -6.15
N ALA A 256 -20.60 -27.56 -6.99
CA ALA A 256 -19.31 -28.25 -7.13
C ALA A 256 -18.15 -27.26 -7.45
N SER A 257 -18.48 -26.02 -7.82
CA SER A 257 -17.59 -24.88 -8.03
C SER A 257 -16.99 -24.23 -6.76
N LEU A 258 -17.39 -24.64 -5.55
CA LEU A 258 -16.79 -24.18 -4.28
C LEU A 258 -15.85 -25.21 -3.62
N ARG A 259 -15.52 -26.29 -4.34
CA ARG A 259 -14.44 -27.23 -3.95
C ARG A 259 -13.15 -26.45 -3.66
N GLY A 260 -12.52 -26.72 -2.53
CA GLY A 260 -11.34 -25.98 -2.04
C GLY A 260 -11.61 -25.04 -0.86
N LEU A 261 -12.87 -24.67 -0.59
CA LEU A 261 -13.21 -23.97 0.66
C LEU A 261 -13.10 -24.86 1.91
N GLU A 262 -13.08 -26.18 1.75
CA GLU A 262 -12.88 -27.15 2.83
C GLU A 262 -11.54 -26.92 3.55
N ALA A 263 -10.50 -26.55 2.81
CA ALA A 263 -9.19 -26.19 3.35
C ALA A 263 -9.22 -24.96 4.26
N PHE A 264 -10.28 -24.15 4.19
CA PHE A 264 -10.42 -22.98 5.04
C PHE A 264 -11.01 -23.31 6.41
N GLU A 265 -11.48 -24.52 6.69
CA GLU A 265 -12.07 -24.86 8.01
C GLU A 265 -13.05 -23.78 8.51
N LEU A 266 -13.92 -23.28 7.62
CA LEU A 266 -14.89 -22.25 7.95
C LEU A 266 -16.00 -22.84 8.81
N ASN A 267 -16.48 -22.07 9.79
CA ASN A 267 -17.67 -22.48 10.54
C ASN A 267 -18.96 -22.18 9.76
N GLY A 268 -20.08 -22.72 10.23
CA GLY A 268 -21.41 -22.54 9.61
C GLY A 268 -21.76 -21.07 9.35
N SER A 269 -21.57 -20.17 10.33
CA SER A 269 -21.91 -18.75 10.16
C SER A 269 -21.09 -18.05 9.06
N GLN A 270 -19.82 -18.43 8.91
CA GLN A 270 -18.96 -17.91 7.85
C GLN A 270 -19.39 -18.44 6.47
N LEU A 271 -19.72 -19.74 6.38
CA LEU A 271 -20.20 -20.38 5.16
C LEU A 271 -21.55 -19.82 4.71
N GLU A 272 -22.49 -19.62 5.63
CA GLU A 272 -23.81 -19.03 5.36
C GLU A 272 -23.66 -17.61 4.80
N ALA A 273 -22.81 -16.78 5.43
CA ALA A 273 -22.54 -15.43 4.96
C ALA A 273 -21.95 -15.40 3.54
N ILE A 274 -21.00 -16.29 3.25
CA ILE A 274 -20.40 -16.41 1.91
C ILE A 274 -21.43 -16.90 0.90
N ALA A 275 -22.20 -17.94 1.23
CA ALA A 275 -23.21 -18.53 0.35
C ALA A 275 -24.29 -17.51 -0.05
N ASP A 276 -24.80 -16.72 0.90
CA ASP A 276 -25.75 -15.65 0.59
C ASP A 276 -25.10 -14.56 -0.29
N CYS A 277 -23.86 -14.15 -0.01
CA CYS A 277 -23.16 -13.17 -0.85
C CYS A 277 -22.97 -13.68 -2.29
N VAL A 278 -22.52 -14.93 -2.46
CA VAL A 278 -22.33 -15.55 -3.78
C VAL A 278 -23.66 -15.68 -4.52
N SER A 279 -24.71 -16.12 -3.83
CA SER A 279 -26.05 -16.25 -4.42
C SER A 279 -26.62 -14.90 -4.85
N ALA A 280 -26.39 -13.84 -4.07
CA ALA A 280 -26.85 -12.49 -4.38
C ALA A 280 -26.18 -11.92 -5.65
N VAL A 281 -24.90 -12.23 -5.88
CA VAL A 281 -24.15 -11.79 -7.08
C VAL A 281 -24.64 -12.48 -8.35
N GLN A 282 -25.23 -13.68 -8.24
CA GLN A 282 -25.81 -14.38 -9.39
C GLN A 282 -27.16 -13.78 -9.83
N GLN A 283 -27.80 -12.97 -8.98
CA GLN A 283 -29.06 -12.32 -9.30
C GLN A 283 -28.84 -11.01 -10.08
N PRO A 284 -29.72 -10.65 -11.02
CA PRO A 284 -29.57 -9.42 -11.80
C PRO A 284 -29.79 -8.15 -10.97
N THR A 285 -30.41 -8.26 -9.80
CA THR A 285 -30.78 -7.15 -8.92
C THR A 285 -29.61 -6.73 -8.02
N CYS A 286 -29.40 -5.42 -7.85
CA CYS A 286 -28.41 -4.91 -6.89
C CYS A 286 -28.68 -5.41 -5.46
N SER A 287 -27.62 -5.73 -4.73
CA SER A 287 -27.68 -6.22 -3.35
C SER A 287 -26.66 -5.55 -2.45
N VAL A 288 -27.02 -5.36 -1.18
CA VAL A 288 -26.09 -4.93 -0.13
C VAL A 288 -26.16 -5.95 0.98
N ARG A 289 -25.01 -6.52 1.34
CA ARG A 289 -24.88 -7.51 2.41
C ARG A 289 -24.00 -6.97 3.52
N LEU A 290 -24.49 -7.09 4.75
CA LEU A 290 -23.76 -6.73 5.94
C LEU A 290 -23.28 -8.01 6.62
N ILE A 291 -21.99 -8.08 6.91
CA ILE A 291 -21.40 -9.14 7.72
C ILE A 291 -20.81 -8.48 8.96
N TRP A 292 -21.36 -8.85 10.11
CA TRP A 292 -20.92 -8.39 11.39
C TRP A 292 -19.89 -9.36 11.97
N GLY A 293 -18.66 -8.91 12.05
CA GLY A 293 -17.53 -9.72 12.51
C GLY A 293 -16.87 -9.15 13.76
N PRO A 294 -17.29 -9.59 14.95
CA PRO A 294 -16.61 -9.27 16.21
C PRO A 294 -15.10 -9.63 16.22
N PRO A 295 -14.31 -9.21 17.22
CA PRO A 295 -12.90 -9.53 17.32
C PRO A 295 -12.64 -11.04 17.34
N GLY A 296 -11.67 -11.50 16.54
CA GLY A 296 -11.27 -12.91 16.50
C GLY A 296 -12.21 -13.86 15.74
N THR A 297 -13.29 -13.37 15.12
CA THR A 297 -14.28 -14.22 14.42
C THR A 297 -13.93 -14.58 12.97
N GLY A 298 -12.76 -14.14 12.51
CA GLY A 298 -12.24 -14.52 11.20
C GLY A 298 -12.73 -13.67 10.03
N LYS A 299 -13.12 -12.39 10.23
CA LYS A 299 -13.50 -11.43 9.16
C LYS A 299 -12.68 -11.57 7.88
N THR A 300 -11.36 -11.37 7.97
CA THR A 300 -10.46 -11.43 6.82
C THR A 300 -10.38 -12.84 6.22
N LYS A 301 -10.57 -13.90 7.03
CA LYS A 301 -10.66 -15.30 6.53
C LYS A 301 -11.93 -15.48 5.68
N THR A 302 -13.07 -14.97 6.15
CA THR A 302 -14.35 -14.94 5.41
C THR A 302 -14.24 -14.12 4.13
N ILE A 303 -13.61 -12.94 4.17
CA ILE A 303 -13.34 -12.11 2.97
C ILE A 303 -12.51 -12.89 1.95
N SER A 304 -11.42 -13.51 2.40
CA SER A 304 -10.51 -14.20 1.49
C SER A 304 -11.21 -15.39 0.80
N ALA A 305 -12.03 -16.14 1.53
CA ALA A 305 -12.86 -17.21 0.98
C ALA A 305 -13.92 -16.68 -0.01
N LEU A 306 -14.56 -15.56 0.33
CA LEU A 306 -15.51 -14.88 -0.57
C LEU A 306 -14.81 -14.45 -1.87
N LEU A 307 -13.64 -13.83 -1.79
CA LEU A 307 -12.88 -13.38 -2.96
C LEU A 307 -12.42 -14.54 -3.83
N LEU A 308 -11.95 -15.63 -3.25
CA LEU A 308 -11.64 -16.85 -3.98
C LEU A 308 -12.89 -17.39 -4.70
N SER A 309 -14.04 -17.43 -4.02
CA SER A 309 -15.31 -17.85 -4.62
C SER A 309 -15.70 -16.98 -5.82
N MET A 310 -15.51 -15.65 -5.72
CA MET A 310 -15.78 -14.72 -6.82
C MET A 310 -14.81 -14.91 -7.99
N LEU A 311 -13.52 -15.13 -7.70
CA LEU A 311 -12.49 -15.42 -8.72
C LEU A 311 -12.81 -16.69 -9.50
N LEU A 312 -13.20 -17.78 -8.82
CA LEU A 312 -13.60 -19.05 -9.43
C LEU A 312 -14.84 -18.90 -10.32
N LYS A 313 -15.78 -18.03 -9.92
CA LYS A 313 -16.98 -17.70 -10.69
C LYS A 313 -16.75 -16.60 -11.74
N ASN A 314 -15.52 -16.11 -11.89
CA ASN A 314 -15.13 -15.10 -12.88
C ASN A 314 -15.84 -13.74 -12.71
N HIS A 315 -16.22 -13.40 -11.48
CA HIS A 315 -16.73 -12.06 -11.15
C HIS A 315 -15.55 -11.10 -10.89
N ARG A 316 -15.62 -9.90 -11.46
CA ARG A 316 -14.63 -8.84 -11.16
C ARG A 316 -14.96 -8.17 -9.83
N THR A 317 -13.99 -8.17 -8.92
CA THR A 317 -14.15 -7.61 -7.57
C THR A 317 -13.20 -6.44 -7.32
N VAL A 318 -13.68 -5.47 -6.54
CA VAL A 318 -12.84 -4.48 -5.86
C VAL A 318 -12.99 -4.70 -4.37
N THR A 319 -11.86 -4.89 -3.68
CA THR A 319 -11.82 -4.98 -2.23
C THR A 319 -11.14 -3.74 -1.67
N CYS A 320 -11.86 -3.02 -0.82
CA CYS A 320 -11.39 -1.81 -0.17
C CYS A 320 -11.22 -2.01 1.33
N ALA A 321 -10.25 -1.31 1.91
CA ALA A 321 -10.10 -1.18 3.35
C ALA A 321 -9.82 0.28 3.73
N PRO A 322 -10.05 0.70 5.00
CA PRO A 322 -9.72 2.04 5.48
C PRO A 322 -8.21 2.32 5.50
N THR A 323 -7.39 1.28 5.71
CA THR A 323 -5.93 1.43 5.85
C THR A 323 -5.17 0.53 4.89
N ASN A 324 -3.94 0.92 4.54
CA ASN A 324 -3.05 0.11 3.72
C ASN A 324 -2.77 -1.25 4.36
N THR A 325 -2.54 -1.29 5.68
CA THR A 325 -2.28 -2.53 6.42
C THR A 325 -3.45 -3.51 6.34
N ALA A 326 -4.69 -3.04 6.45
CA ALA A 326 -5.86 -3.90 6.29
C ALA A 326 -5.99 -4.44 4.85
N ALA A 327 -5.71 -3.63 3.83
CA ALA A 327 -5.70 -4.09 2.44
C ALA A 327 -4.60 -5.15 2.19
N VAL A 328 -3.41 -4.96 2.76
CA VAL A 328 -2.29 -5.89 2.70
C VAL A 328 -2.62 -7.23 3.39
N GLU A 329 -3.26 -7.18 4.55
CA GLU A 329 -3.66 -8.38 5.30
C GLU A 329 -4.63 -9.25 4.49
N VAL A 330 -5.63 -8.64 3.84
CA VAL A 330 -6.53 -9.37 2.93
C VAL A 330 -5.76 -9.94 1.73
N ALA A 331 -4.89 -9.14 1.10
CA ALA A 331 -4.11 -9.57 -0.06
C ALA A 331 -3.20 -10.77 0.26
N SER A 332 -2.53 -10.74 1.41
CA SER A 332 -1.65 -11.81 1.89
C SER A 332 -2.40 -13.13 2.05
N ARG A 333 -3.60 -13.08 2.65
CA ARG A 333 -4.43 -14.28 2.80
C ARG A 333 -4.91 -14.81 1.46
N VAL A 334 -5.44 -13.96 0.58
CA VAL A 334 -5.87 -14.37 -0.77
C VAL A 334 -4.73 -15.02 -1.56
N LEU A 335 -3.53 -14.45 -1.49
CA LEU A 335 -2.32 -14.97 -2.13
C LEU A 335 -1.97 -16.38 -1.63
N ASN A 336 -1.87 -16.57 -0.31
CA ASN A 336 -1.58 -17.88 0.29
C ASN A 336 -2.60 -18.93 -0.14
N LEU A 337 -3.88 -18.55 -0.26
CA LEU A 337 -4.95 -19.47 -0.64
C LEU A 337 -4.87 -19.90 -2.11
N ILE A 338 -4.56 -18.97 -3.02
CA ILE A 338 -4.37 -19.30 -4.43
C ILE A 338 -3.15 -20.22 -4.58
N GLU A 339 -2.06 -19.96 -3.86
CA GLU A 339 -0.86 -20.80 -3.88
C GLU A 339 -1.16 -22.21 -3.32
N SER A 340 -1.86 -22.34 -2.19
CA SER A 340 -2.26 -23.64 -1.62
C SER A 340 -3.20 -24.43 -2.53
N SER A 341 -4.09 -23.75 -3.26
CA SER A 341 -5.02 -24.41 -4.20
C SER A 341 -4.36 -24.92 -5.49
N SER A 342 -3.15 -24.45 -5.80
CA SER A 342 -2.45 -24.77 -7.05
C SER A 342 -1.65 -26.09 -7.00
N GLY A 343 -1.54 -26.73 -5.82
CA GLY A 343 -0.68 -27.89 -5.57
C GLY A 343 -1.26 -29.26 -5.94
N ASP A 344 -2.55 -29.37 -6.26
CA ASP A 344 -3.20 -30.66 -6.52
C ASP A 344 -3.50 -30.83 -8.03
N GLY A 345 -2.57 -31.47 -8.75
CA GLY A 345 -2.60 -31.68 -10.20
C GLY A 345 -3.69 -32.65 -10.69
N SER A 346 -4.63 -33.04 -9.83
CA SER A 346 -5.54 -34.18 -10.04
C SER A 346 -7.03 -33.80 -10.20
N SER A 347 -7.42 -32.52 -10.11
CA SER A 347 -8.84 -32.13 -10.21
C SER A 347 -9.13 -31.09 -11.31
N GLY A 348 -10.09 -31.42 -12.19
CA GLY A 348 -10.53 -30.59 -13.33
C GLY A 348 -11.35 -29.33 -12.95
N GLY A 349 -11.02 -28.69 -11.82
CA GLY A 349 -11.64 -27.44 -11.39
C GLY A 349 -11.07 -26.20 -12.10
N LYS A 350 -11.84 -25.12 -12.19
CA LYS A 350 -11.35 -23.81 -12.66
C LYS A 350 -10.18 -23.35 -11.78
N LYS A 351 -9.01 -23.10 -12.36
CA LYS A 351 -7.82 -22.63 -11.62
C LYS A 351 -7.85 -21.11 -11.44
N CYS A 352 -7.48 -20.65 -10.25
CA CYS A 352 -7.19 -19.24 -9.97
C CYS A 352 -5.70 -18.96 -10.18
N PHE A 353 -5.37 -17.74 -10.61
CA PHE A 353 -3.99 -17.35 -10.87
C PHE A 353 -3.65 -16.06 -10.14
N LEU A 354 -2.43 -15.96 -9.61
CA LEU A 354 -1.95 -14.77 -8.91
C LEU A 354 -1.94 -13.54 -9.80
N SER A 355 -1.71 -13.74 -11.09
CA SER A 355 -1.72 -12.66 -12.08
C SER A 355 -3.10 -12.00 -12.26
N ASP A 356 -4.19 -12.66 -11.85
CA ASP A 356 -5.55 -12.13 -11.89
C ASP A 356 -5.89 -11.25 -10.65
N VAL A 357 -5.07 -11.29 -9.60
CA VAL A 357 -5.23 -10.45 -8.40
C VAL A 357 -4.31 -9.26 -8.53
N VAL A 358 -4.69 -8.07 -8.04
CA VAL A 358 -3.84 -6.85 -8.00
C VAL A 358 -3.98 -6.15 -6.66
N LEU A 359 -2.85 -5.88 -6.00
CA LEU A 359 -2.77 -4.99 -4.83
C LEU A 359 -2.09 -3.69 -5.25
N PHE A 360 -2.73 -2.53 -5.03
CA PHE A 360 -2.10 -1.24 -5.31
C PHE A 360 -2.39 -0.18 -4.25
N GLY A 361 -1.41 0.69 -4.03
CA GLY A 361 -1.42 1.72 -3.01
C GLY A 361 -0.03 2.30 -2.80
N ASN A 362 0.18 3.00 -1.69
CA ASN A 362 1.45 3.65 -1.41
C ASN A 362 2.47 2.63 -0.90
N GLU A 363 3.56 2.40 -1.66
CA GLU A 363 4.61 1.42 -1.37
C GLU A 363 5.19 1.58 0.05
N ASP A 364 5.61 2.80 0.43
CA ASP A 364 6.20 3.10 1.75
C ASP A 364 5.30 2.67 2.92
N ARG A 365 3.99 2.89 2.79
CA ARG A 365 3.00 2.61 3.85
C ARG A 365 2.50 1.17 3.83
N MET A 366 2.63 0.47 2.72
CA MET A 366 2.20 -0.92 2.59
C MET A 366 3.25 -1.90 3.11
N ALA A 367 4.52 -1.49 3.21
CA ALA A 367 5.63 -2.32 3.70
C ALA A 367 5.62 -3.70 3.05
N VAL A 368 5.49 -3.73 1.72
CA VAL A 368 5.33 -4.94 0.92
C VAL A 368 6.61 -5.77 1.02
N ASP A 369 6.50 -6.99 1.56
CA ASP A 369 7.60 -7.93 1.70
C ASP A 369 7.27 -9.31 1.10
N GLY A 370 8.30 -10.13 0.94
CA GLY A 370 8.19 -11.53 0.51
C GLY A 370 7.29 -11.75 -0.70
N ASN A 371 6.28 -12.61 -0.53
CA ASN A 371 5.38 -13.04 -1.61
C ASN A 371 4.43 -11.93 -2.09
N LEU A 372 4.16 -10.89 -1.29
CA LEU A 372 3.23 -9.81 -1.68
C LEU A 372 3.75 -9.03 -2.90
N GLY A 373 5.07 -9.00 -3.13
CA GLY A 373 5.67 -8.42 -4.33
C GLY A 373 5.24 -9.07 -5.65
N LYS A 374 4.67 -10.30 -5.61
CA LYS A 374 4.06 -10.96 -6.77
C LYS A 374 2.75 -10.27 -7.16
N VAL A 375 1.97 -9.82 -6.18
CA VAL A 375 0.67 -9.17 -6.41
C VAL A 375 0.68 -7.65 -6.27
N PHE A 376 1.79 -7.04 -5.82
CA PHE A 376 1.89 -5.60 -5.72
C PHE A 376 2.14 -4.94 -7.09
N MET A 377 1.36 -3.90 -7.39
CA MET A 377 1.32 -3.25 -8.70
C MET A 377 2.69 -2.71 -9.13
N ASP A 378 3.35 -1.88 -8.32
CA ASP A 378 4.60 -1.24 -8.72
C ASP A 378 5.72 -2.26 -8.94
N SER A 379 5.71 -3.35 -8.15
CA SER A 379 6.63 -4.47 -8.34
C SER A 379 6.39 -5.20 -9.65
N ARG A 380 5.13 -5.39 -10.05
CA ARG A 380 4.77 -5.98 -11.35
C ARG A 380 5.10 -5.09 -12.53
N ILE A 381 4.82 -3.79 -12.42
CA ILE A 381 5.16 -2.82 -13.46
C ILE A 381 6.66 -2.83 -13.71
N ARG A 382 7.49 -2.83 -12.64
CA ARG A 382 8.95 -2.90 -12.77
C ARG A 382 9.42 -4.11 -13.58
N ARG A 383 8.90 -5.31 -13.26
CA ARG A 383 9.27 -6.55 -13.97
C ARG A 383 8.77 -6.55 -15.42
N LEU A 384 7.51 -6.19 -15.66
CA LEU A 384 6.91 -6.17 -17.00
C LEU A 384 7.54 -5.13 -17.92
N ARG A 385 7.95 -3.98 -17.38
CA ARG A 385 8.58 -2.90 -18.14
C ARG A 385 9.84 -3.38 -18.85
N GLU A 386 10.68 -4.19 -18.18
CA GLU A 386 11.88 -4.76 -18.80
C GLU A 386 11.53 -5.64 -20.01
N CYS A 387 10.46 -6.43 -19.91
CA CYS A 387 9.96 -7.25 -21.00
C CYS A 387 9.40 -6.44 -22.18
N PHE A 388 8.93 -5.21 -21.95
CA PHE A 388 8.35 -4.36 -22.99
C PHE A 388 9.31 -3.32 -23.58
N MET A 389 10.56 -3.27 -23.12
CA MET A 389 11.54 -2.31 -23.61
C MET A 389 11.77 -2.42 -25.13
N PRO A 390 11.58 -1.31 -25.90
CA PRO A 390 11.89 -1.31 -27.33
C PRO A 390 13.38 -1.61 -27.56
N GLY A 391 13.67 -2.67 -28.33
CA GLY A 391 15.03 -3.05 -28.74
C GLY A 391 15.77 -4.04 -27.82
N THR A 392 15.30 -4.30 -26.61
CA THR A 392 15.91 -5.32 -25.72
C THR A 392 14.92 -6.28 -25.08
N GLY A 393 13.63 -5.95 -25.09
CA GLY A 393 12.57 -6.79 -24.53
C GLY A 393 12.04 -7.84 -25.51
N TRP A 394 10.91 -8.45 -25.12
CA TRP A 394 10.27 -9.59 -25.78
C TRP A 394 10.23 -9.52 -27.30
N ALA A 395 9.70 -8.42 -27.86
CA ALA A 395 9.49 -8.31 -29.30
C ALA A 395 10.80 -8.44 -30.09
N GLN A 396 11.84 -7.70 -29.68
CA GLN A 396 13.14 -7.75 -30.35
C GLN A 396 13.81 -9.11 -30.15
N THR A 397 13.79 -9.64 -28.92
CA THR A 397 14.45 -10.92 -28.61
C THR A 397 13.79 -12.08 -29.35
N LEU A 398 12.45 -12.07 -29.46
CA LEU A 398 11.69 -13.08 -30.18
C LEU A 398 12.04 -13.06 -31.67
N SER A 399 12.05 -11.88 -32.30
CA SER A 399 12.44 -11.72 -33.69
C SER A 399 13.88 -12.14 -33.95
N SER A 400 14.83 -11.73 -33.09
CA SER A 400 16.24 -12.13 -33.19
C SER A 400 16.43 -13.64 -33.03
N MET A 401 15.69 -14.27 -32.10
CA MET A 401 15.77 -15.72 -31.89
C MET A 401 15.18 -16.49 -33.07
N LEU A 402 14.02 -16.07 -33.60
CA LEU A 402 13.45 -16.67 -34.80
C LEU A 402 14.41 -16.57 -35.98
N LEU A 403 15.03 -15.40 -36.20
CA LEU A 403 16.00 -15.21 -37.27
C LEU A 403 17.25 -16.10 -37.10
N LEU A 404 17.77 -16.21 -35.87
CA LEU A 404 18.92 -17.06 -35.54
C LEU A 404 18.59 -18.54 -35.74
N LEU A 405 17.39 -18.99 -35.36
CA LEU A 405 16.97 -20.37 -35.51
C LEU A 405 16.58 -20.72 -36.95
N GLU A 406 15.97 -19.80 -37.71
CA GLU A 406 15.55 -20.05 -39.09
C GLU A 406 16.72 -19.98 -40.07
N HIS A 407 17.58 -18.97 -39.92
CA HIS A 407 18.67 -18.67 -40.85
C HIS A 407 20.03 -18.50 -40.15
N PRO A 408 20.51 -19.50 -39.38
CA PRO A 408 21.74 -19.37 -38.59
C PRO A 408 22.98 -19.13 -39.46
N LEU A 409 23.07 -19.78 -40.63
CA LEU A 409 24.21 -19.65 -41.53
C LEU A 409 24.27 -18.27 -42.18
N VAL A 410 23.14 -17.74 -42.66
CA VAL A 410 23.05 -16.36 -43.19
C VAL A 410 23.46 -15.33 -42.14
N GLN A 411 23.09 -15.53 -40.87
CA GLN A 411 23.52 -14.65 -39.79
C GLN A 411 25.03 -14.71 -39.52
N TYR A 412 25.65 -15.89 -39.72
CA TYR A 412 27.08 -16.06 -39.56
C TYR A 412 27.87 -15.51 -40.76
N GLU A 413 27.38 -15.72 -41.98
CA GLU A 413 27.96 -15.15 -43.20
C GLU A 413 28.02 -13.62 -43.12
N ARG A 414 26.95 -12.97 -42.65
CA ARG A 414 26.96 -11.51 -42.42
C ARG A 414 27.97 -11.07 -41.36
N TYR A 415 28.19 -11.88 -40.33
CA TYR A 415 29.21 -11.62 -39.31
C TYR A 415 30.61 -11.69 -39.92
N ILE A 416 30.87 -12.72 -40.73
CA ILE A 416 32.14 -12.88 -41.45
C ILE A 416 32.33 -11.75 -42.46
N GLU A 417 31.32 -11.39 -43.25
CA GLU A 417 31.38 -10.28 -44.19
C GLU A 417 31.71 -8.95 -43.47
N GLY A 418 31.14 -8.72 -42.28
CA GLY A 418 31.49 -7.57 -41.45
C GLY A 418 32.97 -7.54 -41.04
N ILE A 419 33.52 -8.69 -40.65
CA ILE A 419 34.94 -8.85 -40.33
C ILE A 419 35.80 -8.66 -41.58
N GLU A 420 35.41 -9.23 -42.71
CA GLU A 420 36.13 -9.10 -43.97
C GLU A 420 36.17 -7.66 -44.46
N ASN A 421 35.08 -6.90 -44.28
CA ASN A 421 35.03 -5.47 -44.57
C ASN A 421 35.97 -4.67 -43.66
N GLU A 422 35.93 -4.91 -42.34
CA GLU A 422 36.84 -4.26 -41.39
C GLU A 422 38.32 -4.59 -41.70
N MET A 423 38.60 -5.85 -42.05
CA MET A 423 39.94 -6.27 -42.48
C MET A 423 40.35 -5.62 -43.80
N SER A 424 39.43 -5.46 -44.75
CA SER A 424 39.69 -4.81 -46.04
C SER A 424 40.08 -3.34 -45.85
N ASP A 425 39.39 -2.63 -44.96
CA ASP A 425 39.70 -1.23 -44.66
C ASP A 425 41.05 -1.08 -43.95
N LEU A 426 41.37 -1.96 -42.99
CA LEU A 426 42.70 -1.98 -42.36
C LEU A 426 43.83 -2.27 -43.35
N VAL A 427 43.60 -3.14 -44.34
CA VAL A 427 44.59 -3.45 -45.40
C VAL A 427 44.78 -2.24 -46.34
N LYS A 428 43.71 -1.48 -46.63
CA LYS A 428 43.83 -0.23 -47.39
C LYS A 428 44.64 0.80 -46.61
N ASP A 429 44.33 1.02 -45.33
CA ASP A 429 45.06 1.93 -44.44
C ASP A 429 46.55 1.54 -44.35
N GLU A 430 46.85 0.24 -44.19
CA GLU A 430 48.23 -0.26 -44.15
C GLU A 430 48.97 0.05 -45.46
N LYS A 431 48.30 -0.15 -46.60
CA LYS A 431 48.88 0.11 -47.92
C LYS A 431 49.15 1.60 -48.13
N GLU A 432 48.21 2.48 -47.76
CA GLU A 432 48.38 3.94 -47.86
C GLU A 432 49.57 4.42 -47.03
N ILE A 433 49.72 3.95 -45.79
CA ILE A 433 50.85 4.31 -44.93
C ILE A 433 52.16 3.75 -45.49
N ARG A 434 52.19 2.52 -46.02
CA ARG A 434 53.39 1.94 -46.66
C ARG A 434 53.80 2.72 -47.91
N ASP A 435 52.84 3.14 -48.73
CA ASP A 435 53.08 3.95 -49.92
C ASP A 435 53.60 5.35 -49.56
N GLU A 436 53.08 5.98 -48.49
CA GLU A 436 53.61 7.25 -47.96
C GLU A 436 55.00 7.10 -47.34
N LEU A 437 55.30 5.95 -46.69
CA LEU A 437 56.59 5.66 -46.05
C LEU A 437 57.69 5.31 -47.09
N ALA A 438 57.33 4.69 -48.23
CA ALA A 438 58.24 4.23 -49.27
C ALA A 438 59.27 5.27 -49.78
N PRO A 439 58.91 6.54 -50.08
CA PRO A 439 59.89 7.54 -50.52
C PRO A 439 60.91 7.92 -49.43
N TYR A 440 60.50 7.92 -48.15
CA TYR A 440 61.40 8.23 -47.03
C TYR A 440 62.45 7.13 -46.81
N LEU A 441 62.11 5.87 -47.08
CA LEU A 441 63.04 4.73 -46.95
C LEU A 441 64.06 4.64 -48.11
N ARG A 442 63.73 5.15 -49.30
CA ARG A 442 64.63 5.12 -50.48
C ARG A 442 65.73 6.18 -50.43
N LYS A 443 65.55 7.27 -49.69
CA LYS A 443 66.51 8.39 -49.58
C LYS A 443 67.19 8.40 -48.21
N ARG A 444 68.19 7.53 -48.01
CA ARG A 444 68.99 7.43 -46.78
C ARG A 444 69.62 8.76 -46.31
N GLU A 445 69.87 9.70 -47.23
CA GLU A 445 70.54 10.98 -46.97
C GLU A 445 69.66 12.07 -46.32
N GLN A 446 68.32 11.91 -46.26
CA GLN A 446 67.39 12.92 -45.73
C GLN A 446 66.94 12.69 -44.27
N LEU A 447 67.46 11.65 -43.60
CA LEU A 447 67.16 11.32 -42.20
C LEU A 447 67.89 12.20 -41.16
N SER A 448 68.65 13.21 -41.58
CA SER A 448 69.32 14.17 -40.67
C SER A 448 68.37 15.22 -40.07
N ASN A 449 67.15 15.37 -40.61
CA ASN A 449 66.13 16.30 -40.11
C ASN A 449 65.25 15.64 -39.03
N LYS A 450 65.29 16.16 -37.80
CA LYS A 450 64.54 15.64 -36.63
C LYS A 450 63.04 15.47 -36.89
N LYS A 451 62.40 16.41 -37.61
CA LYS A 451 60.95 16.32 -37.95
C LYS A 451 60.64 15.14 -38.88
N THR A 452 61.53 14.82 -39.81
CA THR A 452 61.35 13.71 -40.75
C THR A 452 61.53 12.37 -40.04
N ALA A 453 62.51 12.26 -39.13
CA ALA A 453 62.70 11.07 -38.29
C ALA A 453 61.50 10.82 -37.35
N GLU A 454 60.94 11.87 -36.74
CA GLU A 454 59.72 11.76 -35.92
C GLU A 454 58.51 11.29 -36.75
N LYS A 455 58.31 11.82 -37.97
CA LYS A 455 57.22 11.40 -38.86
C LYS A 455 57.36 9.93 -39.30
N VAL A 456 58.57 9.49 -39.64
CA VAL A 456 58.84 8.08 -39.99
C VAL A 456 58.59 7.16 -38.80
N GLN A 457 59.03 7.54 -37.60
CA GLN A 457 58.75 6.77 -36.38
C GLN A 457 57.25 6.69 -36.08
N ASP A 458 56.49 7.76 -36.32
CA ASP A 458 55.04 7.77 -36.12
C ASP A 458 54.32 6.83 -37.11
N MET A 459 54.64 6.91 -38.41
CA MET A 459 54.08 6.00 -39.42
C MET A 459 54.44 4.52 -39.15
N GLN A 460 55.66 4.23 -38.67
CA GLN A 460 56.04 2.88 -38.24
C GLN A 460 55.25 2.40 -37.01
N ARG A 461 54.95 3.29 -36.05
CA ARG A 461 54.06 2.97 -34.92
C ARG A 461 52.64 2.69 -35.40
N GLN A 462 52.11 3.49 -36.33
CA GLN A 462 50.77 3.29 -36.89
C GLN A 462 50.66 1.94 -37.62
N LEU A 463 51.65 1.55 -38.43
CA LEU A 463 51.72 0.22 -39.05
C LEU A 463 51.72 -0.91 -38.01
N LEU A 464 52.50 -0.76 -36.93
CA LEU A 464 52.51 -1.73 -35.82
C LEU A 464 51.15 -1.86 -35.14
N VAL A 465 50.40 -0.76 -34.99
CA VAL A 465 49.04 -0.76 -34.44
C VAL A 465 48.08 -1.49 -35.38
N ILE A 466 48.16 -1.25 -36.69
CA ILE A 466 47.32 -1.94 -37.69
C ILE A 466 47.64 -3.44 -37.72
N GLU A 467 48.91 -3.83 -37.80
CA GLU A 467 49.33 -5.24 -37.76
C GLU A 467 48.91 -5.95 -36.47
N LYS A 468 48.88 -5.22 -35.34
CA LYS A 468 48.35 -5.73 -34.07
C LYS A 468 46.84 -5.94 -34.14
N LYS A 469 46.09 -4.94 -34.62
CA LYS A 469 44.62 -5.04 -34.79
C LYS A 469 44.22 -6.17 -35.73
N VAL A 470 44.88 -6.34 -36.87
CA VAL A 470 44.60 -7.44 -37.81
C VAL A 470 44.84 -8.80 -37.17
N ARG A 471 45.91 -8.95 -36.38
CA ARG A 471 46.17 -10.18 -35.61
C ARG A 471 45.10 -10.43 -34.54
N GLU A 472 44.67 -9.38 -33.84
CA GLU A 472 43.59 -9.46 -32.85
C GLU A 472 42.27 -9.88 -33.51
N ILE A 473 41.86 -9.24 -34.61
CA ILE A 473 40.64 -9.59 -35.36
C ILE A 473 40.65 -11.06 -35.81
N LYS A 474 41.75 -11.53 -36.43
CA LYS A 474 41.87 -12.93 -36.87
C LYS A 474 41.79 -13.92 -35.71
N ARG A 475 42.39 -13.57 -34.56
CA ARG A 475 42.38 -14.43 -33.36
C ARG A 475 41.01 -14.45 -32.70
N ASP A 476 40.31 -13.33 -32.71
CA ASP A 476 39.04 -13.14 -32.01
C ASP A 476 37.83 -13.47 -32.93
N THR A 477 38.08 -13.80 -34.21
CA THR A 477 37.06 -14.30 -35.14
C THR A 477 36.51 -15.63 -34.63
N MET A 478 35.21 -15.67 -34.38
CA MET A 478 34.53 -16.83 -33.82
C MET A 478 34.27 -17.88 -34.89
N SER A 479 34.35 -19.17 -34.52
CA SER A 479 33.78 -20.24 -35.35
C SER A 479 32.25 -20.13 -35.40
N PHE A 480 31.60 -20.84 -36.32
CA PHE A 480 30.13 -20.82 -36.44
C PHE A 480 29.45 -21.21 -35.13
N LYS A 481 29.88 -22.30 -34.50
CA LYS A 481 29.38 -22.79 -33.21
C LYS A 481 29.56 -21.75 -32.12
N THR A 482 30.76 -21.17 -31.99
CA THR A 482 31.04 -20.14 -30.97
C THR A 482 30.19 -18.89 -31.21
N TYR A 483 30.06 -18.43 -32.45
CA TYR A 483 29.19 -17.33 -32.83
C TYR A 483 27.73 -17.63 -32.48
N PHE A 484 27.21 -18.78 -32.91
CA PHE A 484 25.83 -19.20 -32.66
C PHE A 484 25.55 -19.23 -31.16
N GLN A 485 26.40 -19.88 -30.36
CA GLN A 485 26.24 -19.96 -28.90
C GLN A 485 26.31 -18.57 -28.24
N SER A 486 27.22 -17.70 -28.71
CA SER A 486 27.35 -16.32 -28.18
C SER A 486 26.09 -15.47 -28.40
N LYS A 487 25.33 -15.75 -29.46
CA LYS A 487 24.05 -15.09 -29.75
C LYS A 487 22.87 -15.81 -29.11
N TYR A 488 22.88 -17.14 -29.14
CA TYR A 488 21.79 -17.99 -28.66
C TYR A 488 21.58 -17.84 -27.15
N THR A 489 22.63 -17.98 -26.34
CA THR A 489 22.50 -18.01 -24.87
C THR A 489 21.89 -16.72 -24.29
N PRO A 490 22.33 -15.51 -24.66
CA PRO A 490 21.67 -14.28 -24.20
C PRO A 490 20.21 -14.18 -24.62
N LEU A 491 19.87 -14.58 -25.86
CA LEU A 491 18.50 -14.57 -26.35
C LEU A 491 17.60 -15.54 -25.59
N VAL A 492 18.09 -16.76 -25.29
CA VAL A 492 17.35 -17.73 -24.45
C VAL A 492 17.07 -17.16 -23.07
N ASN A 493 18.09 -16.57 -22.42
CA ASN A 493 17.94 -16.01 -21.09
C ASN A 493 16.84 -14.94 -21.06
N VAL A 494 16.91 -13.96 -21.96
CA VAL A 494 15.91 -12.89 -22.04
C VAL A 494 14.51 -13.42 -22.38
N LEU A 495 14.39 -14.37 -23.32
CA LEU A 495 13.10 -14.98 -23.65
C LEU A 495 12.51 -15.75 -22.47
N CYS A 496 13.31 -16.56 -21.79
CA CYS A 496 12.85 -17.31 -20.63
C CYS A 496 12.39 -16.37 -19.52
N THR A 497 13.16 -15.32 -19.22
CA THR A 497 12.76 -14.30 -18.25
C THR A 497 11.46 -13.59 -18.67
N CYS A 498 11.31 -13.21 -19.94
CA CYS A 498 10.07 -12.59 -20.42
C CYS A 498 8.86 -13.52 -20.27
N VAL A 499 9.01 -14.78 -20.70
CA VAL A 499 7.95 -15.80 -20.62
C VAL A 499 7.55 -16.09 -19.18
N GLU A 500 8.52 -16.26 -18.28
CA GLU A 500 8.26 -16.46 -16.86
C GLU A 500 7.56 -15.23 -16.26
N THR A 501 8.02 -14.03 -16.59
CA THR A 501 7.41 -12.77 -16.15
C THR A 501 5.97 -12.66 -16.67
N PHE A 502 5.71 -12.95 -17.93
CA PHE A 502 4.36 -12.94 -18.50
C PHE A 502 3.44 -13.97 -17.86
N GLY A 503 3.94 -15.19 -17.61
CA GLY A 503 3.18 -16.23 -16.92
C GLY A 503 2.79 -15.87 -15.49
N ASN A 504 3.64 -15.12 -14.80
CA ASN A 504 3.46 -14.73 -13.40
C ASN A 504 2.70 -13.41 -13.21
N ASP A 505 2.89 -12.45 -14.12
CA ASP A 505 2.48 -11.05 -13.90
C ASP A 505 1.38 -10.57 -14.85
N LEU A 506 1.17 -11.19 -16.02
CA LEU A 506 0.06 -10.83 -16.92
C LEU A 506 -1.25 -11.50 -16.51
N PRO A 507 -2.35 -10.73 -16.35
CA PRO A 507 -3.67 -11.30 -16.10
C PRO A 507 -4.02 -12.34 -17.15
N ARG A 508 -4.76 -13.39 -16.77
CA ARG A 508 -5.08 -14.47 -17.72
C ARG A 508 -6.00 -14.03 -18.85
N SER A 509 -6.70 -12.93 -18.68
CA SER A 509 -7.48 -12.25 -19.73
C SER A 509 -6.62 -11.47 -20.73
N ALA A 510 -5.30 -11.35 -20.52
CA ALA A 510 -4.40 -10.66 -21.44
C ALA A 510 -4.20 -11.43 -22.77
N THR A 511 -4.40 -12.75 -22.77
CA THR A 511 -4.19 -13.62 -23.93
C THR A 511 -4.97 -14.94 -23.78
N SER A 512 -4.91 -15.83 -24.77
CA SER A 512 -5.55 -17.15 -24.68
C SER A 512 -4.83 -18.10 -23.73
N GLU A 513 -5.55 -19.08 -23.20
CA GLU A 513 -4.97 -20.18 -22.41
C GLU A 513 -3.92 -20.97 -23.21
N GLU A 514 -4.15 -21.14 -24.51
CA GLU A 514 -3.20 -21.79 -25.42
C GLU A 514 -1.88 -21.02 -25.51
N ASN A 515 -1.93 -19.68 -25.57
CA ASN A 515 -0.72 -18.85 -25.56
C ASN A 515 0.02 -18.98 -24.23
N PHE A 516 -0.68 -19.05 -23.09
CA PHE A 516 -0.04 -19.30 -21.80
C PHE A 516 0.59 -20.70 -21.69
N ARG A 517 -0.06 -21.73 -22.24
CA ARG A 517 0.52 -23.08 -22.32
C ARG A 517 1.77 -23.09 -23.21
N CYS A 518 1.69 -22.45 -24.37
CA CYS A 518 2.83 -22.32 -25.28
C CYS A 518 3.99 -21.61 -24.59
N MET A 519 3.72 -20.49 -23.90
CA MET A 519 4.70 -19.79 -23.07
C MET A 519 5.34 -20.73 -22.04
N ALA A 520 4.56 -21.53 -21.30
CA ALA A 520 5.11 -22.46 -20.30
C ALA A 520 6.05 -23.55 -20.88
N GLU A 521 5.87 -23.94 -22.15
CA GLU A 521 6.68 -24.96 -22.82
C GLU A 521 7.99 -24.40 -23.44
N VAL A 522 8.02 -23.12 -23.84
CA VAL A 522 9.17 -22.51 -24.53
C VAL A 522 10.49 -22.62 -23.75
N PRO A 523 10.57 -22.36 -22.42
CA PRO A 523 11.83 -22.41 -21.70
C PRO A 523 12.47 -23.80 -21.68
N SER A 524 11.68 -24.87 -21.54
CA SER A 524 12.22 -26.23 -21.55
C SER A 524 12.69 -26.64 -22.94
N LEU A 525 11.94 -26.27 -24.00
CA LEU A 525 12.32 -26.52 -25.38
C LEU A 525 13.63 -25.82 -25.76
N LEU A 526 13.78 -24.53 -25.44
CA LEU A 526 14.99 -23.76 -25.74
C LEU A 526 16.21 -24.28 -24.96
N LYS A 527 16.04 -24.68 -23.70
CA LYS A 527 17.12 -25.27 -22.90
C LYS A 527 17.55 -26.62 -23.47
N ALA A 528 16.60 -27.51 -23.74
CA ALA A 528 16.87 -28.82 -24.34
C ALA A 528 17.56 -28.69 -25.71
N PHE A 529 17.11 -27.77 -26.56
CA PHE A 529 17.78 -27.51 -27.84
C PHE A 529 19.21 -26.99 -27.64
N GLY A 530 19.42 -26.08 -26.68
CA GLY A 530 20.76 -25.60 -26.33
C GLY A 530 21.70 -26.72 -25.90
N GLU A 531 21.22 -27.68 -25.11
CA GLU A 531 21.98 -28.86 -24.67
C GLU A 531 22.33 -29.79 -25.85
N LEU A 532 21.42 -29.96 -26.81
CA LEU A 532 21.67 -30.75 -28.03
C LEU A 532 22.76 -30.14 -28.92
N VAL A 533 22.93 -28.82 -28.92
CA VAL A 533 23.94 -28.11 -29.73
C VAL A 533 25.36 -28.21 -29.11
N GLN A 534 25.48 -28.39 -27.80
CA GLN A 534 26.77 -28.42 -27.11
C GLN A 534 27.75 -29.53 -27.55
N PRO A 535 27.34 -30.81 -27.68
CA PRO A 535 28.27 -31.89 -28.02
C PRO A 535 28.68 -31.89 -29.50
N GLU A 536 27.97 -31.19 -30.38
CA GLU A 536 28.17 -31.29 -31.83
C GLU A 536 29.37 -30.49 -32.35
N PRO A 537 30.19 -31.03 -33.26
CA PRO A 537 31.30 -30.29 -33.88
C PRO A 537 30.81 -29.24 -34.89
N ASP A 538 31.64 -28.22 -35.14
CA ASP A 538 31.31 -27.04 -35.96
C ASP A 538 30.87 -27.42 -37.38
N GLU A 539 31.65 -28.29 -38.05
CA GLU A 539 31.38 -28.77 -39.41
C GLU A 539 30.04 -29.52 -39.53
N GLN A 540 29.70 -30.31 -38.52
CA GLN A 540 28.45 -31.07 -38.47
C GLN A 540 27.25 -30.15 -38.24
N LEU A 541 27.37 -29.15 -37.36
CA LEU A 541 26.34 -28.14 -37.15
C LEU A 541 26.07 -27.33 -38.43
N GLN A 542 27.13 -26.92 -39.15
CA GLN A 542 26.98 -26.22 -40.42
C GLN A 542 26.28 -27.10 -41.47
N ALA A 543 26.68 -28.37 -41.62
CA ALA A 543 26.05 -29.31 -42.54
C ALA A 543 24.57 -29.56 -42.22
N LEU A 544 24.23 -29.68 -40.93
CA LEU A 544 22.86 -29.91 -40.48
C LEU A 544 21.95 -28.72 -40.76
N PHE A 545 22.44 -27.49 -40.54
CA PHE A 545 21.66 -26.28 -40.77
C PHE A 545 21.57 -25.87 -42.25
N LYS A 546 22.48 -26.34 -43.10
CA LYS A 546 22.47 -26.11 -44.55
C LYS A 546 21.39 -26.93 -45.27
N ASN A 547 21.14 -28.16 -44.82
CA ASN A 547 20.21 -29.11 -45.43
C ASN A 547 18.70 -28.78 -45.22
N ASP A 548 18.37 -27.73 -44.48
CA ASP A 548 16.97 -27.31 -44.22
C ASP A 548 16.52 -26.09 -45.07
N GLU A 549 17.43 -25.42 -45.79
CA GLU A 549 17.06 -24.27 -46.64
C GLU A 549 16.40 -24.69 -47.97
N ASP A 550 16.61 -25.94 -48.40
CA ASP A 550 15.90 -26.54 -49.53
C ASP A 550 14.56 -27.12 -49.08
N GLY A 551 13.55 -26.25 -48.96
CA GLY A 551 12.18 -26.61 -48.61
C GLY A 551 11.58 -27.65 -49.57
N GLY A 552 11.50 -28.91 -49.12
CA GLY A 552 10.82 -29.96 -49.86
C GLY A 552 10.35 -31.10 -48.96
N LEU A 553 9.07 -31.44 -49.05
CA LEU A 553 8.35 -32.57 -48.43
C LEU A 553 8.96 -33.97 -48.71
N CYS A 554 10.18 -34.08 -49.25
CA CYS A 554 10.80 -35.33 -49.70
C CYS A 554 11.88 -35.91 -48.78
N SER A 555 12.13 -35.34 -47.59
CA SER A 555 13.17 -35.88 -46.68
C SER A 555 12.72 -37.11 -45.88
N LEU A 556 11.41 -37.33 -45.71
CA LEU A 556 10.86 -38.49 -45.00
C LEU A 556 11.22 -39.83 -45.66
N PHE A 557 11.48 -39.85 -46.97
CA PHE A 557 11.85 -41.09 -47.68
C PHE A 557 13.36 -41.39 -47.72
N ARG A 558 14.23 -40.43 -47.38
CA ARG A 558 15.69 -40.61 -47.50
C ARG A 558 16.38 -40.96 -46.18
N SER A 559 15.69 -40.86 -45.04
CA SER A 559 16.24 -41.13 -43.70
C SER A 559 16.09 -42.58 -43.22
N LEU A 560 15.53 -43.48 -44.03
CA LEU A 560 15.32 -44.89 -43.66
C LEU A 560 16.60 -45.76 -43.72
N VAL A 561 17.78 -45.20 -44.06
CA VAL A 561 18.94 -46.02 -44.49
C VAL A 561 20.25 -45.87 -43.70
N THR A 562 20.37 -45.11 -42.60
CA THR A 562 21.64 -45.11 -41.83
C THR A 562 21.44 -45.04 -40.31
N GLN A 563 21.65 -46.15 -39.63
CA GLN A 563 21.52 -46.27 -38.17
C GLN A 563 22.74 -45.69 -37.42
N VAL A 564 22.44 -45.11 -36.25
CA VAL A 564 23.30 -44.56 -35.19
C VAL A 564 23.74 -43.08 -35.34
N GLN A 565 24.10 -42.56 -36.51
CA GLN A 565 24.31 -41.10 -36.71
C GLN A 565 23.01 -40.33 -37.03
N ALA A 566 21.97 -41.02 -37.48
CA ALA A 566 20.67 -40.40 -37.79
C ALA A 566 19.91 -39.91 -36.55
N ASP A 567 20.13 -40.52 -35.38
CA ASP A 567 19.26 -40.29 -34.21
C ASP A 567 19.53 -38.93 -33.52
N VAL A 568 20.80 -38.50 -33.46
CA VAL A 568 21.18 -37.20 -32.87
C VAL A 568 20.87 -36.04 -33.83
N SER A 569 21.18 -36.22 -35.12
CA SER A 569 20.80 -35.28 -36.19
C SER A 569 19.27 -35.07 -36.25
N PHE A 570 18.51 -36.16 -36.11
CA PHE A 570 17.04 -36.10 -36.09
C PHE A 570 16.54 -35.32 -34.86
N LYS A 571 17.05 -35.60 -33.66
CA LYS A 571 16.67 -34.88 -32.42
C LYS A 571 17.01 -33.39 -32.48
N LEU A 572 18.13 -33.01 -33.08
CA LEU A 572 18.53 -31.61 -33.22
C LEU A 572 17.62 -30.86 -34.21
N LYS A 573 17.27 -31.49 -35.35
CA LYS A 573 16.30 -30.94 -36.31
C LYS A 573 14.90 -30.83 -35.73
N GLU A 574 14.45 -31.87 -35.02
CA GLU A 574 13.15 -31.90 -34.34
C GLU A 574 13.08 -30.85 -33.23
N GLY A 575 14.12 -30.72 -32.40
CA GLY A 575 14.22 -29.70 -31.36
C GLY A 575 14.20 -28.27 -31.92
N ARG A 576 14.95 -28.02 -33.01
CA ARG A 576 14.95 -26.73 -33.74
C ARG A 576 13.56 -26.42 -34.28
N SER A 577 12.95 -27.37 -34.98
CA SER A 577 11.61 -27.22 -35.58
C SER A 577 10.55 -26.94 -34.51
N SER A 578 10.60 -27.66 -33.38
CA SER A 578 9.70 -27.47 -32.24
C SER A 578 9.83 -26.07 -31.64
N CYS A 579 11.06 -25.56 -31.48
CA CYS A 579 11.31 -24.20 -31.01
C CYS A 579 10.71 -23.16 -31.98
N ILE A 580 11.03 -23.27 -33.28
CA ILE A 580 10.53 -22.34 -34.31
C ILE A 580 9.00 -22.34 -34.34
N GLN A 581 8.37 -23.51 -34.34
CA GLN A 581 6.91 -23.62 -34.40
C GLN A 581 6.24 -22.88 -33.22
N LYS A 582 6.74 -23.09 -31.99
CA LYS A 582 6.18 -22.44 -30.79
C LYS A 582 6.47 -20.95 -30.75
N LEU A 583 7.68 -20.52 -31.10
CA LEU A 583 8.06 -19.11 -31.17
C LEU A 583 7.28 -18.36 -32.26
N ARG A 584 7.05 -18.97 -33.44
CA ARG A 584 6.19 -18.41 -34.50
C ARG A 584 4.73 -18.33 -34.06
N LEU A 585 4.24 -19.33 -33.34
CA LEU A 585 2.89 -19.29 -32.80
C LEU A 585 2.71 -18.08 -31.87
N LEU A 586 3.67 -17.86 -30.97
CA LEU A 586 3.66 -16.71 -30.06
C LEU A 586 3.86 -15.38 -30.79
N SER A 587 4.74 -15.29 -31.79
CA SER A 587 4.96 -14.05 -32.52
C SER A 587 3.72 -13.55 -33.25
N VAL A 588 2.88 -14.47 -33.75
CA VAL A 588 1.63 -14.14 -34.45
C VAL A 588 0.47 -13.93 -33.48
N ARG A 589 0.33 -14.77 -32.45
CA ARG A 589 -0.89 -14.80 -31.61
C ARG A 589 -0.78 -14.01 -30.31
N PHE A 590 0.43 -13.68 -29.85
CA PHE A 590 0.65 -12.96 -28.60
C PHE A 590 1.15 -11.55 -28.89
N VAL A 591 0.25 -10.73 -29.43
CA VAL A 591 0.50 -9.33 -29.72
C VAL A 591 0.11 -8.49 -28.51
N LEU A 592 1.12 -7.90 -27.87
CA LEU A 592 0.92 -6.97 -26.76
C LEU A 592 0.86 -5.52 -27.28
N PRO A 593 0.05 -4.65 -26.65
CA PRO A 593 0.09 -3.23 -26.96
C PRO A 593 1.50 -2.67 -26.69
N GLY A 594 1.92 -1.66 -27.46
CA GLY A 594 3.21 -0.99 -27.29
C GLY A 594 3.27 -0.14 -26.02
N MET A 595 3.40 -0.81 -24.87
CA MET A 595 3.36 -0.20 -23.53
C MET A 595 4.76 -0.16 -22.93
N TYR A 596 5.33 1.02 -22.75
CA TYR A 596 6.72 1.18 -22.27
C TYR A 596 6.83 2.07 -21.02
N ASP A 597 5.82 2.88 -20.73
CA ASP A 597 5.76 3.69 -19.53
C ASP A 597 4.94 3.01 -18.42
N ASN A 598 5.24 3.35 -17.17
CA ASN A 598 4.61 2.72 -16.02
C ASN A 598 3.08 2.85 -16.01
N ARG A 599 2.54 3.95 -16.54
CA ARG A 599 1.10 4.24 -16.46
C ARG A 599 0.31 3.40 -17.47
N THR A 600 0.81 3.22 -18.69
CA THR A 600 0.14 2.35 -19.67
C THR A 600 0.14 0.89 -19.22
N ILE A 601 1.24 0.43 -18.59
CA ILE A 601 1.29 -0.91 -17.99
C ILE A 601 0.30 -1.02 -16.82
N GLU A 602 0.24 -0.03 -15.93
CA GLU A 602 -0.73 0.02 -14.82
C GLU A 602 -2.17 -0.08 -15.34
N ASP A 603 -2.54 0.75 -16.32
CA ASP A 603 -3.88 0.75 -16.92
C ASP A 603 -4.22 -0.61 -17.54
N PHE A 604 -3.27 -1.23 -18.25
CA PHE A 604 -3.44 -2.54 -18.86
C PHE A 604 -3.74 -3.63 -17.82
N LEU A 605 -3.00 -3.62 -16.69
CA LEU A 605 -3.19 -4.57 -15.60
C LEU A 605 -4.55 -4.35 -14.92
N LEU A 606 -4.89 -3.11 -14.58
CA LEU A 606 -6.15 -2.77 -13.90
C LEU A 606 -7.39 -3.02 -14.78
N GLN A 607 -7.29 -2.86 -16.10
CA GLN A 607 -8.38 -3.18 -17.02
C GLN A 607 -8.73 -4.68 -17.04
N ARG A 608 -7.74 -5.54 -16.74
CA ARG A 608 -7.81 -6.99 -16.99
C ARG A 608 -7.82 -7.86 -15.73
N ALA A 609 -7.31 -7.34 -14.61
CA ALA A 609 -7.31 -8.04 -13.33
C ALA A 609 -8.73 -8.44 -12.88
N LYS A 610 -8.91 -9.61 -12.28
CA LYS A 610 -10.23 -10.04 -11.79
C LYS A 610 -10.49 -9.58 -10.36
N SER A 611 -9.47 -9.45 -9.53
CA SER A 611 -9.62 -8.97 -8.15
C SER A 611 -8.63 -7.84 -7.88
N VAL A 612 -9.14 -6.70 -7.43
CA VAL A 612 -8.33 -5.51 -7.14
C VAL A 612 -8.47 -5.15 -5.66
N LEU A 613 -7.36 -5.09 -4.94
CA LEU A 613 -7.28 -4.75 -3.52
C LEU A 613 -6.58 -3.41 -3.34
N CYS A 614 -7.21 -2.49 -2.62
CA CYS A 614 -6.67 -1.16 -2.36
C CYS A 614 -7.33 -0.51 -1.14
N THR A 615 -6.96 0.73 -0.80
CA THR A 615 -7.75 1.50 0.17
C THR A 615 -9.00 2.10 -0.48
N ALA A 616 -10.03 2.42 0.31
CA ALA A 616 -11.23 3.09 -0.20
C ALA A 616 -10.88 4.39 -0.97
N SER A 617 -9.94 5.18 -0.46
CA SER A 617 -9.43 6.37 -1.15
C SER A 617 -8.71 6.01 -2.46
N SER A 618 -7.82 5.02 -2.46
CA SER A 618 -7.06 4.62 -3.68
C SER A 618 -7.94 4.07 -4.79
N SER A 619 -9.12 3.51 -4.47
CA SER A 619 -10.10 3.04 -5.46
C SER A 619 -10.52 4.12 -6.45
N TYR A 620 -10.34 5.41 -6.11
CA TYR A 620 -10.53 6.54 -7.01
C TYR A 620 -9.81 6.38 -8.36
N ARG A 621 -8.65 5.72 -8.39
CA ARG A 621 -7.89 5.42 -9.62
C ARG A 621 -8.70 4.62 -10.65
N LEU A 622 -9.63 3.79 -10.18
CA LEU A 622 -10.43 2.88 -11.00
C LEU A 622 -11.58 3.59 -11.74
N HIS A 623 -11.93 4.82 -11.36
CA HIS A 623 -12.94 5.64 -12.08
C HIS A 623 -12.48 6.05 -13.48
N TYR A 624 -11.17 6.04 -13.74
CA TYR A 624 -10.56 6.61 -14.94
C TYR A 624 -9.92 5.55 -15.84
N LEU A 625 -10.44 4.32 -15.82
CA LEU A 625 -9.93 3.22 -16.64
C LEU A 625 -10.75 3.12 -17.95
N PRO A 626 -10.23 3.64 -19.08
CA PRO A 626 -10.96 3.55 -20.35
C PRO A 626 -11.05 2.09 -20.78
N ASN A 627 -12.20 1.70 -21.34
CA ASN A 627 -12.45 0.35 -21.90
C ASN A 627 -12.22 -0.81 -20.90
N ALA A 628 -12.18 -0.54 -19.58
CA ALA A 628 -12.14 -1.59 -18.57
C ALA A 628 -13.50 -2.29 -18.50
N GLN A 629 -13.47 -3.61 -18.28
CA GLN A 629 -14.68 -4.32 -17.90
C GLN A 629 -15.19 -3.76 -16.56
N PRO A 630 -16.51 -3.67 -16.33
CA PRO A 630 -17.03 -3.16 -15.07
C PRO A 630 -16.62 -4.04 -13.88
N PHE A 631 -16.48 -3.43 -12.71
CA PHE A 631 -16.35 -4.18 -11.46
C PHE A 631 -17.74 -4.44 -10.90
N GLU A 632 -18.13 -5.71 -10.75
CA GLU A 632 -19.51 -6.05 -10.38
C GLU A 632 -19.75 -6.03 -8.87
N VAL A 633 -18.71 -6.40 -8.12
CA VAL A 633 -18.78 -6.63 -6.67
C VAL A 633 -17.77 -5.75 -5.94
N LEU A 634 -18.28 -4.95 -4.99
CA LEU A 634 -17.49 -4.22 -4.02
C LEU A 634 -17.48 -4.98 -2.69
N VAL A 635 -16.30 -5.26 -2.16
CA VAL A 635 -16.12 -5.76 -0.78
C VAL A 635 -15.41 -4.68 0.03
N VAL A 636 -15.93 -4.34 1.20
CA VAL A 636 -15.33 -3.35 2.09
C VAL A 636 -14.99 -4.02 3.42
N ASP A 637 -13.70 -4.21 3.68
CA ASP A 637 -13.20 -4.66 4.98
C ASP A 637 -13.14 -3.49 5.96
N GLU A 638 -13.32 -3.79 7.24
CA GLU A 638 -13.38 -2.81 8.34
C GLU A 638 -14.32 -1.63 8.01
N ALA A 639 -15.46 -1.92 7.38
CA ALA A 639 -16.41 -0.94 6.87
C ALA A 639 -16.96 0.02 7.95
N ALA A 640 -16.93 -0.40 9.22
CA ALA A 640 -17.32 0.43 10.36
C ALA A 640 -16.33 1.56 10.69
N GLN A 641 -15.09 1.49 10.17
CA GLN A 641 -14.03 2.50 10.38
C GLN A 641 -13.96 3.54 9.27
N LEU A 642 -14.72 3.41 8.19
CA LEU A 642 -14.80 4.40 7.12
C LEU A 642 -15.88 5.43 7.44
N LYS A 643 -15.61 6.71 7.14
CA LYS A 643 -16.68 7.72 7.08
C LYS A 643 -17.63 7.32 5.95
N GLU A 644 -18.92 7.55 6.13
CA GLU A 644 -19.91 7.20 5.11
C GLU A 644 -19.58 7.82 3.73
N CYS A 645 -19.08 9.05 3.71
CA CYS A 645 -18.64 9.73 2.48
C CYS A 645 -17.38 9.10 1.83
N GLU A 646 -16.53 8.39 2.58
CA GLU A 646 -15.38 7.67 2.02
C GLU A 646 -15.82 6.39 1.29
N SER A 647 -16.84 5.70 1.81
CA SER A 647 -17.43 4.52 1.16
C SER A 647 -18.07 4.84 -0.20
N LEU A 648 -18.44 6.11 -0.43
CA LEU A 648 -18.99 6.55 -1.73
C LEU A 648 -17.99 6.48 -2.87
N ILE A 649 -16.69 6.62 -2.59
CA ILE A 649 -15.65 6.58 -3.61
C ILE A 649 -15.69 5.24 -4.37
N PRO A 650 -15.62 4.07 -3.71
CA PRO A 650 -15.72 2.79 -4.42
C PRO A 650 -17.16 2.43 -4.84
N LEU A 651 -18.20 2.88 -4.12
CA LEU A 651 -19.59 2.57 -4.49
C LEU A 651 -20.00 3.16 -5.84
N GLN A 652 -19.40 4.28 -6.21
CA GLN A 652 -19.65 4.96 -7.49
C GLN A 652 -18.87 4.36 -8.67
N LEU A 653 -18.08 3.29 -8.47
CA LEU A 653 -17.31 2.68 -9.53
C LEU A 653 -18.22 2.10 -10.64
N PRO A 654 -17.81 2.20 -11.92
CA PRO A 654 -18.58 1.68 -13.04
C PRO A 654 -18.95 0.19 -12.88
N GLY A 655 -20.24 -0.10 -12.93
CA GLY A 655 -20.80 -1.45 -12.93
C GLY A 655 -20.95 -2.14 -11.57
N VAL A 656 -20.59 -1.49 -10.46
CA VAL A 656 -20.80 -2.04 -9.12
C VAL A 656 -22.30 -2.20 -8.86
N ARG A 657 -22.75 -3.45 -8.70
CA ARG A 657 -24.15 -3.78 -8.41
C ARG A 657 -24.31 -4.44 -7.05
N HIS A 658 -23.26 -5.07 -6.55
CA HIS A 658 -23.28 -5.80 -5.29
C HIS A 658 -22.25 -5.20 -4.34
N ALA A 659 -22.65 -4.92 -3.10
CA ALA A 659 -21.73 -4.47 -2.05
C ALA A 659 -21.79 -5.41 -0.85
N VAL A 660 -20.63 -5.85 -0.36
CA VAL A 660 -20.48 -6.60 0.87
C VAL A 660 -19.69 -5.74 1.85
N LEU A 661 -20.35 -5.29 2.91
CA LEU A 661 -19.73 -4.48 3.96
C LEU A 661 -19.46 -5.38 5.16
N ILE A 662 -18.18 -5.56 5.49
CA ILE A 662 -17.72 -6.38 6.61
C ILE A 662 -17.12 -5.46 7.66
N GLY A 663 -17.59 -5.55 8.90
CA GLY A 663 -17.13 -4.65 9.95
C GLY A 663 -17.70 -4.98 11.32
N ASP A 664 -17.43 -4.09 12.27
CA ASP A 664 -17.89 -4.20 13.65
C ASP A 664 -18.15 -2.82 14.25
N GLU A 665 -19.42 -2.48 14.44
CA GLU A 665 -19.84 -1.18 14.97
C GLU A 665 -19.49 -0.96 16.44
N TYR A 666 -19.05 -2.00 17.16
CA TYR A 666 -18.61 -1.92 18.55
C TYR A 666 -17.08 -1.74 18.68
N GLN A 667 -16.34 -1.70 17.57
CA GLN A 667 -14.92 -1.27 17.53
C GLN A 667 -14.81 0.21 17.16
N LEU A 668 -13.60 0.76 17.03
CA LEU A 668 -13.42 2.20 16.86
C LEU A 668 -14.14 2.72 15.60
N PRO A 669 -14.90 3.82 15.72
CA PRO A 669 -15.48 4.50 14.57
C PRO A 669 -14.38 5.20 13.74
N ALA A 670 -14.78 5.79 12.62
CA ALA A 670 -13.89 6.60 11.81
C ALA A 670 -13.34 7.80 12.61
N LEU A 671 -12.06 8.11 12.44
CA LEU A 671 -11.42 9.24 13.12
C LEU A 671 -11.97 10.57 12.60
N VAL A 672 -12.45 11.41 13.53
CA VAL A 672 -12.91 12.77 13.27
C VAL A 672 -12.09 13.75 14.12
N LYS A 673 -11.53 14.78 13.50
CA LYS A 673 -10.70 15.79 14.17
C LYS A 673 -11.55 16.90 14.79
N SER A 674 -12.59 17.36 14.09
CA SER A 674 -13.44 18.42 14.60
C SER A 674 -14.48 17.91 15.59
N LYS A 675 -14.57 18.57 16.76
CA LYS A 675 -15.66 18.32 17.71
C LYS A 675 -17.03 18.65 17.12
N ILE A 676 -17.12 19.65 16.25
CA ILE A 676 -18.35 20.01 15.54
C ILE A 676 -18.78 18.85 14.61
N CYS A 677 -17.82 18.25 13.89
CA CYS A 677 -18.09 17.10 13.04
C CYS A 677 -18.43 15.83 13.84
N GLU A 678 -17.81 15.63 15.01
CA GLU A 678 -18.14 14.53 15.92
C GLU A 678 -19.61 14.65 16.39
N ASP A 679 -20.01 15.83 16.86
CA ASP A 679 -21.38 16.10 17.31
C ASP A 679 -22.41 16.00 16.15
N ALA A 680 -21.97 16.26 14.92
CA ALA A 680 -22.77 16.11 13.71
C ALA A 680 -22.88 14.68 13.17
N GLU A 681 -22.25 13.69 13.83
CA GLU A 681 -22.15 12.29 13.38
C GLU A 681 -21.41 12.10 12.04
N PHE A 682 -20.45 12.98 11.69
CA PHE A 682 -19.65 12.84 10.47
C PHE A 682 -18.79 11.57 10.42
N GLY A 683 -18.40 11.06 11.60
CA GLY A 683 -17.66 9.81 11.74
C GLY A 683 -18.51 8.54 11.65
N ARG A 684 -19.84 8.66 11.52
CA ARG A 684 -20.73 7.51 11.39
C ARG A 684 -20.49 6.83 10.05
N SER A 685 -20.22 5.53 10.10
CA SER A 685 -20.00 4.73 8.89
C SER A 685 -21.32 4.39 8.19
N LEU A 686 -21.22 4.08 6.90
CA LEU A 686 -22.33 3.51 6.13
C LEU A 686 -22.84 2.21 6.77
N PHE A 687 -21.92 1.37 7.26
CA PHE A 687 -22.25 0.13 7.98
C PHE A 687 -23.13 0.43 9.21
N GLN A 688 -22.71 1.35 10.07
CA GLN A 688 -23.47 1.76 11.26
C GLN A 688 -24.85 2.33 10.91
N ARG A 689 -24.94 3.17 9.87
CA ARG A 689 -26.24 3.73 9.44
C ARG A 689 -27.19 2.63 9.02
N LEU A 690 -26.75 1.72 8.13
CA LEU A 690 -27.59 0.62 7.63
C LEU A 690 -28.04 -0.31 8.77
N VAL A 691 -27.14 -0.67 9.70
CA VAL A 691 -27.51 -1.44 10.90
C VAL A 691 -28.56 -0.70 11.73
N SER A 692 -28.40 0.61 11.93
CA SER A 692 -29.35 1.42 12.70
C SER A 692 -30.73 1.57 12.04
N LEU A 693 -30.82 1.31 10.73
CA LEU A 693 -32.07 1.27 9.97
C LEU A 693 -32.72 -0.14 9.96
N GLY A 694 -32.16 -1.09 10.71
CA GLY A 694 -32.68 -2.45 10.80
C GLY A 694 -32.34 -3.33 9.61
N GLN A 695 -31.30 -2.99 8.84
CA GLN A 695 -30.81 -3.87 7.77
C GLN A 695 -30.24 -5.15 8.39
N PRO A 696 -30.61 -6.32 7.85
CA PRO A 696 -30.17 -7.56 8.46
C PRO A 696 -28.70 -7.81 8.13
N LYS A 697 -28.01 -8.44 9.08
CA LYS A 697 -26.57 -8.68 9.04
C LYS A 697 -26.24 -10.10 9.47
N HIS A 698 -25.28 -10.72 8.78
CA HIS A 698 -24.75 -12.04 9.13
C HIS A 698 -23.78 -11.89 10.30
N LEU A 699 -24.05 -12.54 11.44
CA LEU A 699 -23.12 -12.55 12.57
C LEU A 699 -22.12 -13.69 12.44
N LEU A 700 -20.83 -13.38 12.40
CA LEU A 700 -19.78 -14.38 12.58
C LEU A 700 -19.72 -14.77 14.06
N ASN A 701 -20.24 -15.95 14.40
CA ASN A 701 -20.66 -16.29 15.76
C ASN A 701 -19.65 -17.13 16.57
N LYS A 702 -18.40 -17.23 16.10
CA LYS A 702 -17.35 -18.00 16.79
C LYS A 702 -16.01 -17.28 16.74
N GLN A 703 -15.38 -17.07 17.90
CA GLN A 703 -14.09 -16.39 18.05
C GLN A 703 -12.94 -17.39 18.28
N TYR A 704 -11.80 -17.14 17.64
CA TYR A 704 -10.64 -18.07 17.61
C TYR A 704 -9.36 -17.44 18.18
N ARG A 705 -9.46 -16.31 18.89
CA ARG A 705 -8.31 -15.50 19.33
C ARG A 705 -8.15 -15.47 20.84
N MET A 706 -9.20 -15.16 21.56
CA MET A 706 -9.11 -14.85 22.98
C MET A 706 -9.28 -16.12 23.79
N HIS A 707 -8.50 -16.27 24.85
CA HIS A 707 -8.77 -17.25 25.87
C HIS A 707 -10.21 -17.05 26.43
N PRO A 708 -10.99 -18.10 26.76
CA PRO A 708 -12.38 -17.97 27.27
C PRO A 708 -12.57 -16.99 28.43
N TRP A 709 -11.65 -16.96 29.41
CA TRP A 709 -11.65 -15.97 30.50
C TRP A 709 -11.53 -14.51 30.03
N ILE A 710 -10.94 -14.25 28.86
CA ILE A 710 -10.85 -12.91 28.27
C ILE A 710 -12.13 -12.61 27.47
N SER A 711 -12.59 -13.55 26.63
CA SER A 711 -13.75 -13.34 25.76
C SER A 711 -15.08 -13.19 26.52
N LYS A 712 -15.19 -13.81 27.70
CA LYS A 712 -16.44 -13.86 28.48
C LYS A 712 -17.11 -12.50 28.67
N PHE A 713 -16.39 -11.50 29.19
CA PHE A 713 -16.99 -10.18 29.45
C PHE A 713 -17.36 -9.41 28.16
N PRO A 714 -16.47 -9.29 27.15
CA PRO A 714 -16.83 -8.64 25.90
C PRO A 714 -18.02 -9.28 25.19
N VAL A 715 -18.08 -10.61 25.14
CA VAL A 715 -19.15 -11.38 24.49
C VAL A 715 -20.52 -11.07 25.12
N GLU A 716 -20.59 -11.07 26.45
CA GLU A 716 -21.83 -10.78 27.17
C GLU A 716 -22.23 -9.31 26.98
N SER A 717 -21.30 -8.39 27.26
CA SER A 717 -21.61 -6.97 27.42
C SER A 717 -21.79 -6.22 26.09
N PHE A 718 -21.05 -6.58 25.04
CA PHE A 718 -21.10 -5.87 23.76
C PHE A 718 -21.88 -6.63 22.68
N TYR A 719 -21.96 -7.96 22.77
CA TYR A 719 -22.52 -8.80 21.70
C TYR A 719 -23.76 -9.60 22.12
N GLY A 720 -24.18 -9.49 23.39
CA GLY A 720 -25.39 -10.11 23.93
C GLY A 720 -25.31 -11.63 23.98
N GLY A 721 -24.13 -12.19 24.29
CA GLY A 721 -23.96 -13.64 24.47
C GLY A 721 -24.01 -14.47 23.19
N ARG A 722 -24.05 -13.84 22.00
CA ARG A 722 -24.25 -14.53 20.70
C ARG A 722 -22.98 -15.08 20.05
N ILE A 723 -21.84 -15.03 20.74
CA ILE A 723 -20.55 -15.47 20.20
C ILE A 723 -20.03 -16.62 21.06
N SER A 724 -19.59 -17.68 20.40
CA SER A 724 -18.99 -18.86 21.02
C SER A 724 -17.46 -18.87 20.88
N ASP A 725 -16.79 -19.63 21.72
CA ASP A 725 -15.35 -19.86 21.62
C ASP A 725 -15.04 -21.02 20.63
N GLY A 726 -13.99 -20.86 19.83
CA GLY A 726 -13.50 -21.87 18.89
C GLY A 726 -12.77 -23.03 19.58
N ALA A 727 -12.71 -24.20 18.93
CA ALA A 727 -12.06 -25.39 19.49
C ALA A 727 -10.58 -25.15 19.84
N ASN A 728 -9.90 -24.31 19.06
CA ASN A 728 -8.50 -23.97 19.29
C ASN A 728 -8.27 -23.26 20.63
N VAL A 729 -9.16 -22.35 21.04
CA VAL A 729 -9.02 -21.59 22.30
C VAL A 729 -9.57 -22.32 23.53
N LEU A 730 -10.38 -23.36 23.31
CA LEU A 730 -10.89 -24.26 24.35
C LEU A 730 -9.88 -25.35 24.72
N SER A 731 -8.87 -25.60 23.88
CA SER A 731 -7.81 -26.57 24.17
C SER A 731 -6.98 -26.13 25.38
N ARG A 732 -6.63 -27.08 26.25
CA ARG A 732 -5.71 -26.84 27.38
C ARG A 732 -4.33 -26.38 26.91
N GLU A 733 -3.92 -26.76 25.71
CA GLU A 733 -2.64 -26.35 25.10
C GLU A 733 -2.60 -24.86 24.72
N TYR A 734 -3.78 -24.24 24.60
CA TYR A 734 -3.91 -22.81 24.32
C TYR A 734 -3.67 -21.95 25.57
N GLU A 735 -3.88 -22.50 26.76
CA GLU A 735 -3.62 -21.80 28.02
C GLU A 735 -2.12 -21.55 28.18
N ARG A 736 -1.74 -20.28 28.37
CA ARG A 736 -0.36 -19.88 28.65
C ARG A 736 -0.29 -19.22 30.01
N LYS A 737 0.68 -19.63 30.82
CA LYS A 737 1.02 -19.00 32.10
C LYS A 737 2.43 -18.45 31.98
N TYR A 738 2.54 -17.14 31.82
CA TYR A 738 3.83 -16.46 31.63
C TYR A 738 4.43 -15.96 32.93
N LEU A 739 3.65 -15.78 33.99
CA LEU A 739 4.15 -15.44 35.32
C LEU A 739 3.46 -16.34 36.35
N THR A 740 4.14 -16.60 37.46
CA THR A 740 3.63 -17.41 38.56
C THR A 740 2.62 -16.62 39.40
N GLY A 741 1.62 -17.33 39.94
CA GLY A 741 0.61 -16.77 40.84
C GLY A 741 -0.74 -16.46 40.17
N PRO A 742 -1.83 -16.40 40.94
CA PRO A 742 -3.19 -16.24 40.42
C PRO A 742 -3.42 -14.85 39.79
N MET A 743 -2.67 -13.83 40.23
CA MET A 743 -2.73 -12.46 39.70
C MET A 743 -2.40 -12.38 38.21
N TYR A 744 -1.58 -13.30 37.69
CA TYR A 744 -1.11 -13.29 36.29
C TYR A 744 -1.74 -14.38 35.43
N GLY A 745 -3.00 -14.74 35.73
CA GLY A 745 -3.81 -15.65 34.91
C GLY A 745 -4.25 -15.07 33.56
N SER A 746 -5.09 -15.79 32.82
CA SER A 746 -5.55 -15.37 31.49
C SER A 746 -6.34 -14.05 31.50
N TYR A 747 -7.04 -13.75 32.60
CA TYR A 747 -7.73 -12.47 32.81
C TYR A 747 -7.59 -12.05 34.26
N SER A 748 -7.13 -10.81 34.48
CA SER A 748 -6.98 -10.24 35.81
C SER A 748 -7.25 -8.73 35.81
N PHE A 749 -7.94 -8.27 36.85
CA PHE A 749 -7.98 -6.88 37.25
C PHE A 749 -7.05 -6.70 38.45
N ILE A 750 -6.03 -5.86 38.32
CA ILE A 750 -5.01 -5.58 39.33
C ILE A 750 -5.23 -4.15 39.84
N ASP A 751 -5.76 -4.03 41.04
CA ASP A 751 -6.04 -2.74 41.69
C ASP A 751 -4.75 -2.07 42.16
N ILE A 752 -4.60 -0.79 41.81
CA ILE A 752 -3.46 0.04 42.23
C ILE A 752 -4.01 1.19 43.06
N ASP A 753 -4.13 0.95 44.37
CA ASP A 753 -4.57 1.92 45.37
C ASP A 753 -3.35 2.70 45.90
N GLY A 754 -3.08 3.87 45.31
CA GLY A 754 -1.98 4.77 45.72
C GLY A 754 -1.46 5.72 44.64
N GLY A 755 -1.74 5.47 43.36
CA GLY A 755 -1.35 6.37 42.27
C GLY A 755 -2.24 7.61 42.17
N LYS A 756 -1.65 8.78 41.89
CA LYS A 756 -2.37 10.01 41.51
C LYS A 756 -2.19 10.30 40.03
N GLU A 757 -3.28 10.66 39.35
CA GLU A 757 -3.21 11.15 37.98
C GLU A 757 -2.54 12.55 37.94
N SER A 758 -1.68 12.78 36.96
CA SER A 758 -0.98 14.05 36.73
C SER A 758 -0.90 14.36 35.23
N THR A 759 -0.59 15.61 34.88
CA THR A 759 -0.35 16.00 33.47
C THR A 759 1.11 15.81 33.09
N GLY A 760 1.36 15.32 31.86
CA GLY A 760 2.71 15.12 31.35
C GLY A 760 3.55 16.40 31.28
N LYS A 761 4.88 16.25 31.31
CA LYS A 761 5.84 17.39 31.24
C LYS A 761 5.80 18.15 29.91
N HIS A 762 5.37 17.48 28.83
CA HIS A 762 5.45 18.01 27.46
C HIS A 762 4.09 18.15 26.77
N ASP A 763 3.04 17.51 27.29
CA ASP A 763 1.68 17.66 26.80
C ASP A 763 0.70 17.70 27.98
N ARG A 764 -0.45 18.35 27.78
CA ARG A 764 -1.54 18.34 28.78
C ARG A 764 -2.24 16.97 28.88
N SER A 765 -1.60 15.88 28.41
CA SER A 765 -2.16 14.53 28.47
C SER A 765 -1.94 13.93 29.85
N LEU A 766 -2.85 13.06 30.28
CA LEU A 766 -2.80 12.46 31.60
C LEU A 766 -1.80 11.29 31.65
N MET A 767 -1.18 11.11 32.82
CA MET A 767 -0.34 9.97 33.17
C MET A 767 -0.52 9.60 34.64
N ASN A 768 -0.20 8.35 34.97
CA ASN A 768 -0.14 7.82 36.32
C ASN A 768 1.23 7.14 36.49
N PRO A 769 2.20 7.80 37.14
CA PRO A 769 3.57 7.30 37.26
C PRO A 769 3.67 5.99 38.06
N VAL A 770 2.74 5.77 39.00
CA VAL A 770 2.69 4.54 39.81
C VAL A 770 2.21 3.36 38.96
N GLU A 771 1.14 3.53 38.16
CA GLU A 771 0.76 2.53 37.16
C GLU A 771 1.89 2.28 36.15
N ALA A 772 2.58 3.33 35.70
CA ALA A 772 3.68 3.18 34.74
C ALA A 772 4.86 2.38 35.34
N ALA A 773 5.15 2.55 36.62
CA ALA A 773 6.16 1.76 37.33
C ALA A 773 5.74 0.29 37.49
N ALA A 774 4.47 0.04 37.85
CA ALA A 774 3.91 -1.29 37.94
C ALA A 774 3.97 -2.03 36.58
N VAL A 775 3.54 -1.37 35.51
CA VAL A 775 3.64 -1.90 34.13
C VAL A 775 5.09 -2.25 33.79
N ALA A 776 6.03 -1.33 34.02
CA ALA A 776 7.44 -1.56 33.73
C ALA A 776 7.99 -2.78 34.49
N ARG A 777 7.59 -2.95 35.76
CA ARG A 777 7.99 -4.10 36.58
C ARG A 777 7.44 -5.42 36.01
N ILE A 778 6.17 -5.46 35.61
CA ILE A 778 5.56 -6.65 34.99
C ILE A 778 6.28 -7.00 33.68
N VAL A 779 6.57 -6.02 32.83
CA VAL A 779 7.30 -6.24 31.55
C VAL A 779 8.70 -6.79 31.82
N GLN A 780 9.41 -6.28 32.83
CA GLN A 780 10.73 -6.81 33.22
C GLN A 780 10.66 -8.27 33.69
N ARG A 781 9.61 -8.65 34.43
CA ARG A 781 9.40 -10.04 34.86
C ARG A 781 9.09 -10.95 33.68
N LEU A 782 8.23 -10.51 32.75
CA LEU A 782 7.95 -11.23 31.50
C LEU A 782 9.21 -11.43 30.66
N PHE A 783 10.08 -10.42 30.59
CA PHE A 783 11.36 -10.53 29.90
C PHE A 783 12.26 -11.57 30.57
N LYS A 784 12.39 -11.51 31.90
CA LYS A 784 13.16 -12.52 32.66
C LYS A 784 12.65 -13.93 32.38
N GLU A 785 11.34 -14.15 32.42
CA GLU A 785 10.73 -15.45 32.11
C GLU A 785 11.03 -15.89 30.66
N SER A 786 10.92 -14.98 29.69
CA SER A 786 11.21 -15.27 28.28
C SER A 786 12.65 -15.75 28.09
N VAL A 787 13.61 -15.11 28.77
CA VAL A 787 15.02 -15.49 28.75
C VAL A 787 15.24 -16.84 29.43
N GLU A 788 14.70 -17.05 30.63
CA GLU A 788 14.89 -18.28 31.42
C GLU A 788 14.26 -19.51 30.75
N THR A 789 13.07 -19.34 30.17
CA THR A 789 12.32 -20.43 29.51
C THR A 789 12.61 -20.58 28.02
N ARG A 790 13.33 -19.61 27.42
CA ARG A 790 13.55 -19.47 25.98
C ARG A 790 12.25 -19.45 25.16
N LYS A 791 11.14 -19.02 25.77
CA LYS A 791 9.86 -18.90 25.08
C LYS A 791 9.74 -17.52 24.46
N SER A 792 9.24 -17.49 23.23
CA SER A 792 8.90 -16.24 22.57
C SER A 792 7.65 -15.61 23.23
N ILE A 793 7.74 -14.34 23.60
CA ILE A 793 6.63 -13.59 24.23
C ILE A 793 6.50 -12.23 23.54
N ARG A 794 5.28 -11.94 23.05
CA ARG A 794 4.94 -10.61 22.55
C ARG A 794 3.97 -9.92 23.50
N VAL A 795 4.35 -8.71 23.92
CA VAL A 795 3.66 -7.93 24.93
C VAL A 795 3.15 -6.64 24.32
N GLY A 796 1.85 -6.41 24.43
CA GLY A 796 1.23 -5.12 24.14
C GLY A 796 0.93 -4.36 25.43
N VAL A 797 1.40 -3.13 25.53
CA VAL A 797 0.99 -2.21 26.59
C VAL A 797 0.09 -1.15 26.00
N VAL A 798 -1.14 -1.06 26.51
CA VAL A 798 -2.20 -0.22 25.97
C VAL A 798 -2.67 0.77 27.02
N SER A 799 -2.83 2.03 26.64
CA SER A 799 -3.44 3.05 27.50
C SER A 799 -4.29 4.04 26.68
N PRO A 800 -5.37 4.60 27.21
CA PRO A 800 -6.15 5.63 26.51
C PRO A 800 -5.42 6.98 26.38
N TYR A 801 -4.38 7.25 27.18
CA TYR A 801 -3.71 8.56 27.21
C TYR A 801 -2.30 8.51 26.63
N LYS A 802 -1.99 9.42 25.69
CA LYS A 802 -0.65 9.53 25.07
C LYS A 802 0.44 9.89 26.09
N GLY A 803 0.11 10.68 27.11
CA GLY A 803 1.02 11.00 28.22
C GLY A 803 1.49 9.72 28.93
N GLN A 804 0.56 8.82 29.25
CA GLN A 804 0.89 7.52 29.85
C GLN A 804 1.71 6.63 28.93
N VAL A 805 1.38 6.58 27.64
CA VAL A 805 2.16 5.82 26.64
C VAL A 805 3.61 6.26 26.66
N ARG A 806 3.88 7.58 26.64
CA ARG A 806 5.24 8.12 26.73
C ARG A 806 5.91 7.80 28.06
N ALA A 807 5.22 8.01 29.18
CA ALA A 807 5.78 7.73 30.50
C ALA A 807 6.20 6.26 30.66
N ILE A 808 5.42 5.33 30.11
CA ILE A 808 5.78 3.91 30.08
C ILE A 808 6.96 3.67 29.13
N GLN A 809 6.93 4.22 27.90
CA GLN A 809 8.05 4.11 26.95
C GLN A 809 9.37 4.62 27.53
N GLU A 810 9.35 5.73 28.26
CA GLU A 810 10.52 6.31 28.93
C GLU A 810 11.06 5.39 30.04
N LYS A 811 10.18 4.81 30.87
CA LYS A 811 10.59 3.82 31.90
C LYS A 811 11.13 2.52 31.30
N LEU A 812 10.72 2.22 30.08
CA LEU A 812 11.11 1.05 29.32
C LEU A 812 12.38 1.30 28.47
N ALA A 813 12.68 2.56 28.13
CA ALA A 813 13.79 2.93 27.25
C ALA A 813 15.15 2.42 27.77
N GLY A 814 15.99 1.94 26.85
CA GLY A 814 17.33 1.43 27.18
C GLY A 814 17.37 0.05 27.84
N GLY A 815 16.23 -0.65 27.96
CA GLY A 815 16.20 -2.01 28.50
C GLY A 815 16.85 -3.04 27.58
N ALA A 816 17.52 -4.05 28.17
CA ALA A 816 18.21 -5.13 27.46
C ALA A 816 17.32 -5.95 26.51
N TYR A 817 16.01 -5.88 26.67
CA TYR A 817 15.04 -6.62 25.87
C TYR A 817 14.84 -6.05 24.45
N ALA A 818 15.25 -4.81 24.15
CA ALA A 818 15.11 -4.23 22.82
C ALA A 818 15.94 -4.96 21.74
N MET A 819 16.97 -5.70 22.15
CA MET A 819 17.88 -6.45 21.28
C MET A 819 17.70 -7.98 21.39
N HIS A 820 16.76 -8.45 22.22
CA HIS A 820 16.62 -9.89 22.49
C HIS A 820 15.67 -10.55 21.49
N GLU A 821 16.19 -11.50 20.72
CA GLU A 821 15.36 -12.30 19.82
C GLU A 821 14.32 -13.11 20.60
N GLY A 822 13.05 -13.04 20.18
CA GLY A 822 11.95 -13.73 20.86
C GLY A 822 11.23 -12.94 21.95
N PHE A 823 11.63 -11.72 22.29
CA PHE A 823 10.83 -10.86 23.16
C PHE A 823 10.54 -9.52 22.49
N SER A 824 9.27 -9.13 22.43
CA SER A 824 8.89 -7.83 21.85
C SER A 824 7.85 -7.12 22.69
N VAL A 825 8.01 -5.80 22.84
CA VAL A 825 7.09 -4.95 23.58
C VAL A 825 6.63 -3.80 22.71
N LYS A 826 5.31 -3.64 22.56
CA LYS A 826 4.70 -2.50 21.85
C LYS A 826 3.87 -1.69 22.83
N VAL A 827 4.28 -0.45 23.07
CA VAL A 827 3.52 0.50 23.90
C VAL A 827 2.81 1.49 22.99
N ARG A 828 1.47 1.47 22.95
CA ARG A 828 0.68 2.40 22.13
C ARG A 828 -0.63 2.81 22.81
N SER A 829 -1.25 3.86 22.29
CA SER A 829 -2.63 4.22 22.64
C SER A 829 -3.62 3.17 22.14
N VAL A 830 -4.82 3.09 22.73
CA VAL A 830 -5.93 2.23 22.24
C VAL A 830 -6.13 2.37 20.72
N ASP A 831 -6.29 3.59 20.23
CA ASP A 831 -6.50 3.88 18.81
C ASP A 831 -5.32 3.41 17.92
N GLY A 832 -4.09 3.53 18.43
CA GLY A 832 -2.87 3.08 17.75
C GLY A 832 -2.59 1.57 17.82
N PHE A 833 -3.39 0.83 18.60
CA PHE A 833 -3.33 -0.62 18.75
C PHE A 833 -4.43 -1.33 17.94
N GLN A 834 -5.28 -0.58 17.22
CA GLN A 834 -6.30 -1.15 16.37
C GLN A 834 -5.69 -2.04 15.28
N GLY A 835 -6.32 -3.18 15.01
CA GLY A 835 -5.82 -4.18 14.06
C GLY A 835 -4.64 -5.02 14.57
N ALA A 836 -3.94 -4.60 15.62
CA ALA A 836 -2.90 -5.41 16.27
C ALA A 836 -3.50 -6.38 17.30
N GLU A 837 -2.74 -7.42 17.62
CA GLU A 837 -3.02 -8.42 18.64
C GLU A 837 -1.69 -8.90 19.23
N GLU A 838 -1.63 -9.20 20.53
CA GLU A 838 -0.43 -9.71 21.18
C GLU A 838 -0.78 -10.85 22.14
N ASP A 839 0.26 -11.59 22.54
CA ASP A 839 0.10 -12.77 23.40
C ASP A 839 -0.34 -12.36 24.81
N VAL A 840 0.28 -11.29 25.34
CA VAL A 840 -0.06 -10.63 26.60
C VAL A 840 -0.42 -9.16 26.35
N ILE A 841 -1.56 -8.71 26.88
CA ILE A 841 -1.91 -7.28 26.92
C ILE A 841 -1.95 -6.79 28.37
N ILE A 842 -1.23 -5.70 28.61
CA ILE A 842 -1.27 -4.95 29.85
C ILE A 842 -1.99 -3.63 29.56
N PHE A 843 -3.16 -3.44 30.16
CA PHE A 843 -3.95 -2.21 30.00
C PHE A 843 -3.75 -1.31 31.22
N SER A 844 -3.25 -0.08 31.02
CA SER A 844 -3.13 0.94 32.07
C SER A 844 -4.25 1.96 31.94
N ALA A 845 -5.16 1.98 32.91
CA ALA A 845 -6.36 2.81 32.92
C ALA A 845 -6.07 4.28 33.27
N VAL A 846 -4.99 4.57 33.99
CA VAL A 846 -4.50 5.89 34.40
C VAL A 846 -5.36 6.58 35.45
N ARG A 847 -6.68 6.57 35.27
CA ARG A 847 -7.60 7.41 36.02
C ARG A 847 -7.65 7.03 37.49
N SER A 848 -7.34 8.00 38.34
CA SER A 848 -7.31 7.86 39.79
C SER A 848 -7.66 9.21 40.44
N ASN A 849 -8.94 9.40 40.77
CA ASN A 849 -9.45 10.64 41.34
C ASN A 849 -10.71 10.41 42.19
N THR A 850 -10.92 11.26 43.19
CA THR A 850 -12.06 11.19 44.11
C THR A 850 -13.40 11.55 43.46
N ALA A 851 -13.38 12.26 42.33
CA ALA A 851 -14.57 12.68 41.60
C ALA A 851 -15.17 11.59 40.69
N GLY A 852 -14.50 10.43 40.56
CA GLY A 852 -14.98 9.33 39.73
C GLY A 852 -14.97 9.60 38.23
N LYS A 853 -14.24 10.62 37.77
CA LYS A 853 -14.18 10.98 36.36
C LYS A 853 -13.24 10.03 35.63
N ILE A 854 -13.72 9.41 34.55
CA ILE A 854 -12.90 8.47 33.76
C ILE A 854 -12.52 8.97 32.36
N GLY A 855 -13.18 10.04 31.86
CA GLY A 855 -12.80 10.72 30.61
C GLY A 855 -12.90 9.78 29.40
N PHE A 856 -11.80 9.64 28.65
CA PHE A 856 -11.71 8.82 27.42
C PHE A 856 -12.10 7.35 27.62
N LEU A 857 -12.04 6.84 28.86
CA LEU A 857 -12.48 5.48 29.20
C LEU A 857 -14.00 5.29 29.12
N ALA A 858 -14.79 6.37 29.10
CA ALA A 858 -16.25 6.27 28.98
C ALA A 858 -16.72 5.78 27.59
N ASP A 859 -15.82 5.81 26.60
CA ASP A 859 -16.08 5.29 25.26
C ASP A 859 -16.09 3.76 25.26
N VAL A 860 -17.28 3.20 24.99
CA VAL A 860 -17.51 1.75 24.98
C VAL A 860 -16.77 1.05 23.84
N ASN A 861 -16.61 1.70 22.68
CA ASN A 861 -15.93 1.15 21.52
C ASN A 861 -14.42 1.03 21.79
N ARG A 862 -13.81 2.05 22.39
CA ARG A 862 -12.40 2.00 22.84
C ARG A 862 -12.18 0.94 23.90
N THR A 863 -13.11 0.80 24.84
CA THR A 863 -13.04 -0.22 25.88
C THR A 863 -13.08 -1.62 25.26
N ASN A 864 -14.04 -1.91 24.38
CA ASN A 864 -14.13 -3.18 23.67
C ASN A 864 -12.87 -3.48 22.84
N VAL A 865 -12.29 -2.48 22.15
CA VAL A 865 -11.02 -2.64 21.42
C VAL A 865 -9.91 -3.05 22.39
N ALA A 866 -9.73 -2.34 23.50
CA ALA A 866 -8.70 -2.61 24.49
C ALA A 866 -8.80 -4.03 25.09
N LEU A 867 -10.00 -4.47 25.45
CA LEU A 867 -10.24 -5.79 26.03
C LEU A 867 -10.02 -6.94 25.04
N THR A 868 -10.09 -6.69 23.74
CA THR A 868 -10.06 -7.73 22.69
C THR A 868 -8.75 -7.81 21.90
N ARG A 869 -7.68 -7.20 22.42
CA ARG A 869 -6.33 -7.26 21.82
C ARG A 869 -5.51 -8.48 22.27
N ALA A 870 -5.86 -9.09 23.40
CA ALA A 870 -5.10 -10.17 24.00
C ALA A 870 -5.48 -11.53 23.41
N LYS A 871 -4.48 -12.40 23.20
CA LYS A 871 -4.71 -13.81 22.89
C LYS A 871 -4.80 -14.65 24.15
N HIS A 872 -3.76 -14.62 24.98
CA HIS A 872 -3.62 -15.54 26.11
C HIS A 872 -3.84 -14.86 27.47
N CYS A 873 -3.29 -13.66 27.68
CA CYS A 873 -3.38 -12.96 28.96
C CYS A 873 -3.81 -11.50 28.79
N LEU A 874 -4.82 -11.06 29.55
CA LEU A 874 -5.22 -9.66 29.69
C LEU A 874 -5.11 -9.23 31.15
N TRP A 875 -4.23 -8.27 31.44
CA TRP A 875 -4.05 -7.71 32.77
C TRP A 875 -4.40 -6.22 32.77
N ILE A 876 -5.47 -5.88 33.49
CA ILE A 876 -5.98 -4.52 33.61
C ILE A 876 -5.43 -3.93 34.90
N LEU A 877 -4.64 -2.86 34.79
CA LEU A 877 -4.10 -2.10 35.90
C LEU A 877 -4.86 -0.78 36.02
N GLY A 878 -5.38 -0.48 37.20
CA GLY A 878 -6.09 0.77 37.44
C GLY A 878 -6.64 0.89 38.85
N ASN A 879 -7.13 2.09 39.18
CA ASN A 879 -7.77 2.35 40.47
C ASN A 879 -9.24 1.91 40.43
N ALA A 880 -9.58 0.79 41.08
CA ALA A 880 -10.92 0.22 41.06
C ALA A 880 -11.97 1.15 41.68
N LYS A 881 -11.62 1.92 42.73
CA LYS A 881 -12.54 2.88 43.36
C LYS A 881 -12.98 3.96 42.35
N THR A 882 -12.02 4.51 41.61
CA THR A 882 -12.29 5.52 40.57
C THR A 882 -13.10 4.92 39.44
N LEU A 883 -12.70 3.75 38.92
CA LEU A 883 -13.35 3.11 37.77
C LEU A 883 -14.76 2.60 38.08
N ALA A 884 -15.05 2.20 39.33
CA ALA A 884 -16.36 1.69 39.73
C ALA A 884 -17.34 2.78 40.20
N SER A 885 -16.87 4.02 40.42
CA SER A 885 -17.68 5.10 40.98
C SER A 885 -18.78 5.62 40.04
N GLY A 886 -18.57 5.59 38.73
CA GLY A 886 -19.52 6.06 37.72
C GLY A 886 -20.46 4.98 37.18
N LYS A 887 -21.58 5.38 36.55
CA LYS A 887 -22.45 4.49 35.77
C LYS A 887 -21.87 4.27 34.37
N THR A 888 -20.77 3.53 34.29
CA THR A 888 -20.06 3.24 33.04
C THR A 888 -19.73 1.76 32.94
N ILE A 889 -19.38 1.29 31.74
CA ILE A 889 -18.96 -0.10 31.51
C ILE A 889 -17.80 -0.54 32.42
N TRP A 890 -16.96 0.38 32.88
CA TRP A 890 -15.86 0.08 33.80
C TRP A 890 -16.33 -0.38 35.19
N ARG A 891 -17.50 0.07 35.65
CA ARG A 891 -18.11 -0.46 36.86
C ARG A 891 -18.48 -1.94 36.70
N GLU A 892 -19.02 -2.28 35.54
CA GLU A 892 -19.39 -3.66 35.19
C GLU A 892 -18.13 -4.54 35.06
N ILE A 893 -17.06 -4.03 34.43
CA ILE A 893 -15.76 -4.72 34.35
C ILE A 893 -15.19 -5.04 35.73
N VAL A 894 -15.20 -4.07 36.65
CA VAL A 894 -14.69 -4.27 38.03
C VAL A 894 -15.58 -5.25 38.79
N ALA A 895 -16.90 -5.17 38.64
CA ALA A 895 -17.84 -6.09 39.28
C ALA A 895 -17.66 -7.52 38.76
N ASP A 896 -17.59 -7.71 37.46
CA ASP A 896 -17.34 -9.01 36.81
C ASP A 896 -16.00 -9.61 37.23
N ALA A 897 -14.93 -8.80 37.31
CA ALA A 897 -13.64 -9.28 37.79
C ALA A 897 -13.72 -9.78 39.25
N LYS A 898 -14.49 -9.11 40.12
CA LYS A 898 -14.71 -9.54 41.51
C LYS A 898 -15.55 -10.82 41.58
N GLU A 899 -16.66 -10.87 40.84
CA GLU A 899 -17.54 -12.05 40.79
C GLU A 899 -16.81 -13.30 40.30
N ARG A 900 -15.93 -13.15 39.31
CA ARG A 900 -15.13 -14.24 38.75
C ARG A 900 -13.90 -14.63 39.59
N GLY A 901 -13.66 -13.97 40.72
CA GLY A 901 -12.46 -14.18 41.55
C GLY A 901 -11.16 -13.81 40.82
N ARG A 902 -11.22 -12.82 39.92
CA ARG A 902 -10.10 -12.31 39.09
C ARG A 902 -9.69 -10.88 39.44
N PHE A 903 -10.10 -10.41 40.61
CA PHE A 903 -9.74 -9.12 41.17
C PHE A 903 -8.62 -9.30 42.20
N PHE A 904 -7.51 -8.57 42.06
CA PHE A 904 -6.32 -8.70 42.90
C PHE A 904 -5.83 -7.32 43.34
N ASP A 905 -5.24 -7.20 44.53
CA ASP A 905 -4.53 -5.99 44.94
C ASP A 905 -3.07 -6.10 44.52
N ALA A 906 -2.52 -5.06 43.89
CA ALA A 906 -1.11 -5.04 43.48
C ALA A 906 -0.13 -5.22 44.65
N LYS A 907 -0.56 -4.92 45.88
CA LYS A 907 0.24 -5.08 47.12
C LYS A 907 0.45 -6.55 47.50
N ASP A 908 -0.38 -7.46 47.00
CA ASP A 908 -0.30 -8.90 47.29
C ASP A 908 0.92 -9.57 46.60
N ASP A 909 1.54 -8.90 45.63
CA ASP A 909 2.77 -9.33 44.97
C ASP A 909 3.96 -8.49 45.45
N ASN A 910 4.91 -9.11 46.15
CA ASN A 910 6.06 -8.41 46.76
C ASN A 910 6.87 -7.59 45.74
N ASP A 911 7.08 -8.12 44.54
CA ASP A 911 7.85 -7.45 43.48
C ASP A 911 7.13 -6.21 42.95
N LEU A 912 5.82 -6.32 42.74
CA LEU A 912 4.97 -5.23 42.28
C LEU A 912 4.78 -4.16 43.36
N SER A 913 4.56 -4.60 44.60
CA SER A 913 4.45 -3.75 45.80
C SER A 913 5.70 -2.90 46.00
N ASN A 914 6.89 -3.52 45.95
CA ASN A 914 8.16 -2.79 46.06
C ASN A 914 8.34 -1.73 44.95
N ALA A 915 7.96 -2.05 43.71
CA ALA A 915 8.03 -1.11 42.60
C ALA A 915 7.06 0.07 42.76
N ILE A 916 5.84 -0.21 43.26
CA ILE A 916 4.83 0.81 43.57
C ILE A 916 5.31 1.72 44.70
N VAL A 917 5.80 1.16 45.81
CA VAL A 917 6.31 1.93 46.95
C VAL A 917 7.46 2.84 46.55
N LYS A 918 8.42 2.32 45.77
CA LYS A 918 9.53 3.12 45.25
C LYS A 918 9.05 4.31 44.41
N ALA A 919 8.08 4.08 43.51
CA ALA A 919 7.53 5.14 42.67
C ALA A 919 6.76 6.20 43.48
N VAL A 920 6.05 5.80 44.54
CA VAL A 920 5.37 6.74 45.44
C VAL A 920 6.38 7.62 46.18
N ILE A 921 7.46 7.02 46.72
CA ILE A 921 8.52 7.77 47.40
C ILE A 921 9.20 8.78 46.46
N GLU A 922 9.52 8.37 45.23
CA GLU A 922 10.13 9.27 44.23
C GLU A 922 9.21 10.46 43.91
N LEU A 923 7.89 10.25 43.82
CA LEU A 923 6.92 11.33 43.59
C LEU A 923 6.83 12.29 44.78
N ASP A 924 6.78 11.77 46.00
CA ASP A 924 6.70 12.60 47.21
C ASP A 924 7.97 13.45 47.38
N GLN A 925 9.15 12.89 47.08
CA GLN A 925 10.41 13.65 47.09
C GLN A 925 10.40 14.79 46.06
N VAL A 926 9.91 14.53 44.85
CA VAL A 926 9.78 15.56 43.80
C VAL A 926 8.75 16.63 44.17
N GLU A 927 7.59 16.25 44.70
CA GLU A 927 6.58 17.21 45.19
C GLU A 927 7.12 18.07 46.34
N ASN A 928 7.87 17.47 47.26
CA ASN A 928 8.50 18.19 48.36
C ASN A 928 9.56 19.18 47.85
N LEU A 929 10.43 18.77 46.92
CA LEU A 929 11.41 19.66 46.29
C LEU A 929 10.74 20.85 45.56
N LEU A 930 9.66 20.60 44.82
CA LEU A 930 8.89 21.66 44.15
C LEU A 930 8.21 22.62 45.15
N ARG A 931 7.75 22.13 46.30
CA ARG A 931 7.24 22.98 47.38
C ARG A 931 8.33 23.83 48.03
N PHE A 932 9.54 23.29 48.19
CA PHE A 932 10.69 24.03 48.72
C PHE A 932 11.19 25.13 47.76
N ASP A 933 11.17 24.90 46.45
CA ASP A 933 11.48 25.94 45.45
C ASP A 933 10.37 27.00 45.35
N GLY A 934 9.10 26.61 45.54
CA GLY A 934 7.97 27.55 45.64
C GLY A 934 8.04 28.48 46.86
N LEU A 935 8.60 27.99 47.97
CA LEU A 935 8.84 28.77 49.20
C LEU A 935 10.06 29.70 49.11
N ARG A 936 10.99 29.47 48.19
CA ARG A 936 12.16 30.36 47.95
C ARG A 936 11.85 31.58 47.09
N ILE A 937 10.66 31.68 46.48
CA ILE A 937 10.24 32.87 45.73
C ILE A 937 9.53 33.92 46.62
N THR A 938 9.25 33.58 47.90
CA THR A 938 8.68 34.52 48.87
C THR A 938 9.57 34.63 50.11
N GLY A 939 10.78 35.19 49.96
CA GLY A 939 11.63 35.49 51.11
C GLY A 939 12.98 36.09 50.74
N GLY A 940 13.13 37.40 50.95
CA GLY A 940 14.43 38.01 51.24
C GLY A 940 15.16 38.66 50.08
N GLY A 941 14.67 39.81 49.63
CA GLY A 941 15.54 40.85 49.09
C GLY A 941 16.31 41.52 50.23
N SER A 942 17.52 41.05 50.53
CA SER A 942 18.54 41.90 51.15
C SER A 942 19.92 41.58 50.59
N ARG A 943 20.61 42.65 50.20
CA ARG A 943 21.92 42.70 49.57
C ARG A 943 23.03 42.35 50.57
N SER A 944 24.05 41.60 50.13
CA SER A 944 25.49 41.84 50.39
C SER A 944 26.29 40.62 49.91
N SER A 945 26.99 40.74 48.77
CA SER A 945 28.45 40.90 48.64
C SER A 945 29.29 39.68 49.07
N GLY A 946 29.98 39.09 48.09
CA GLY A 946 31.37 38.65 48.28
C GLY A 946 31.67 37.15 48.22
N ALA A 947 32.57 36.83 47.28
CA ALA A 947 33.60 35.77 47.31
C ALA A 947 33.26 34.34 46.83
N ARG A 948 33.96 33.99 45.72
CA ARG A 948 34.56 32.70 45.27
C ARG A 948 34.42 31.53 46.25
N TRP A 949 34.07 30.32 45.82
CA TRP A 949 34.66 29.49 44.74
C TRP A 949 33.64 28.66 43.97
#